data_AF-A0A9W9G6G2-F1
#
_entry.id   AF-A0A9W9G6G2-F1
#
_cell.length_a   1.000
_cell.length_b   1.000
_cell.length_c   1.000
_cell.angle_alpha   90.00
_cell.angle_beta   90.00
_cell.angle_gamma   90.00
#
_symmetry.space_group_name_H-M   'P 1'
#
loop_
_entity.id
_entity.type
_entity.pdbx_description
1 polymer ?
#
loop_
_entity_poly.entity_id
_entity_poly.type
_entity_poly.pdbx_seq_one_letter_code
_entity_poly.pdbx_strand_id
1 'polypeptide(L)'
;MEKEKAPDREGDSPPPYTPYVDPQVTAELGDVHNGRIDVNLKSKLAKSLAQIAEREEKGAPVPRTPRTPRTPINNPQTNLRLETQHRNALQRHGHRVRIATHGVFASFVRNSYLEFFPIGGDPAALMAYMVKNPGLIPQMKTVRDGEIKKKQVMVAEMLEGCWKSCIEDDPETGEPFVADAIIANPPSFAHVHCAQALGIPVHLMFTMPWSTTRAFPHPLANLGEELNREVMNTTTANWVSYGIVEWLTWQGLGDVINKFRSSIDLASVPATEGPCLAEALEIPFTYCWSPALIPRPRDWPSHIGRTPNTLYNSQLTIMITDVVGFFFADTPDYTPPPDLVQFLAAGPPPVYIGFGSIVVDDPQKLINTILDAVSMSGVRAIVSKGWSELAGRPDENIYYIGDCPHGWLFQRVSAVVHHGGAGTTACGLLNGKPTTIVPFFGDQPFWGNMVAKAGAGPNPIPHASLDAELLASAIQFCLTPEAANAAQEIAIKMQADAGVTAAVDSFHRHLPLERMRCSIMPDQVAVWKYTKAKNPLILSKTAANVLIEHNRIEAQHIKCYPPNPILIYNRRWDPLTGVLSAAAGTGTNMAKSTGEMFYNPYKEFKRSRSSPESNDPFQTASNMASASLKSFGKFSGTYLRGVIVDIPHAAAEGFRRAPQLYGEKPKEYGHVSGWKSGIAVGGKNFVGGMAGGVAGMITEPIRGALDGGRDGAIRGLTRGALGMATKMPSAGIGLMAYPFHGISKSIEGAFRTKTPKEIVLARMREGYADAHRMGLSSEEQEEILQVFEILLSSMGA
;
A
#
# COMPACT_ATOMS: atom_id res chain seq x y z
N MET A 1 35.46 64.75 1.30
CA MET A 1 34.01 65.05 1.36
C MET A 1 33.29 63.73 1.49
N GLU A 2 32.60 63.55 2.60
CA GLU A 2 31.98 62.31 3.07
C GLU A 2 30.99 61.71 2.07
N LYS A 3 31.06 60.39 1.87
CA LYS A 3 29.90 59.54 1.61
C LYS A 3 30.04 58.22 2.36
N GLU A 4 29.00 57.94 3.14
CA GLU A 4 28.69 56.82 4.03
C GLU A 4 29.21 55.43 3.63
N LYS A 5 29.73 54.70 4.62
CA LYS A 5 29.79 53.23 4.65
C LYS A 5 28.42 52.69 5.07
N ALA A 6 27.82 51.84 4.25
CA ALA A 6 26.72 50.96 4.66
C ALA A 6 27.29 49.63 5.22
N PRO A 7 26.66 49.03 6.24
CA PRO A 7 27.17 47.85 6.95
C PRO A 7 26.90 46.53 6.20
N ASP A 8 27.77 45.55 6.43
CA ASP A 8 27.68 44.17 5.96
C ASP A 8 26.31 43.54 6.30
N ARG A 9 25.61 43.03 5.28
CA ARG A 9 24.45 42.16 5.46
C ARG A 9 24.91 40.71 5.53
N GLU A 10 24.91 40.17 6.74
CA GLU A 10 24.64 38.75 6.94
C GLU A 10 23.28 38.39 6.33
N GLY A 11 23.22 37.26 5.61
CA GLY A 11 21.95 36.63 5.24
C GLY A 11 21.70 36.50 3.74
N ASP A 12 22.50 35.68 3.06
CA ASP A 12 22.09 35.03 1.81
C ASP A 12 22.43 33.54 1.88
N SER A 13 21.76 32.84 2.80
CA SER A 13 21.53 31.41 2.62
C SER A 13 20.33 31.27 1.68
N PRO A 14 20.40 30.43 0.64
CA PRO A 14 19.24 30.19 -0.21
C PRO A 14 18.07 29.72 0.67
N PRO A 15 16.83 30.15 0.40
CA PRO A 15 15.68 29.71 1.19
C PRO A 15 15.62 28.18 1.18
N PRO A 16 15.34 27.53 2.32
CA PRO A 16 15.16 26.09 2.35
C PRO A 16 14.09 25.71 1.33
N TYR A 17 14.43 24.80 0.42
CA TYR A 17 13.50 24.25 -0.56
C TYR A 17 12.36 23.52 0.16
N THR A 18 11.24 24.20 0.37
CA THR A 18 9.95 23.57 0.66
C THR A 18 9.14 23.53 -0.63
N PRO A 19 8.65 22.36 -1.08
CA PRO A 19 7.63 22.32 -2.13
C PRO A 19 6.45 23.17 -1.67
N TYR A 20 6.04 24.16 -2.46
CA TYR A 20 4.84 24.94 -2.19
C TYR A 20 3.62 24.03 -2.36
N VAL A 21 3.13 23.49 -1.24
CA VAL A 21 1.77 22.95 -1.12
C VAL A 21 0.92 24.07 -0.53
N ASP A 22 -0.21 24.38 -1.16
CA ASP A 22 -1.14 25.39 -0.65
C ASP A 22 -1.57 25.02 0.78
N PRO A 23 -1.14 25.78 1.81
CA PRO A 23 -1.44 25.49 3.20
C PRO A 23 -2.95 25.50 3.48
N GLN A 24 -3.74 26.19 2.64
CA GLN A 24 -5.20 26.23 2.77
C GLN A 24 -5.83 24.86 2.48
N VAL A 25 -5.28 24.06 1.57
CA VAL A 25 -5.84 22.75 1.22
C VAL A 25 -5.64 21.76 2.37
N THR A 26 -4.49 21.78 3.03
CA THR A 26 -4.23 20.92 4.19
C THR A 26 -5.03 21.36 5.42
N ALA A 27 -5.24 22.67 5.59
CA ALA A 27 -6.06 23.23 6.68
C ALA A 27 -7.57 22.97 6.51
N GLU A 28 -8.06 22.77 5.28
CA GLU A 28 -9.47 22.50 4.99
C GLU A 28 -9.91 21.04 5.20
N LEU A 29 -8.97 20.10 5.44
CA LEU A 29 -9.22 18.65 5.31
C LEU A 29 -9.58 17.91 6.60
N GLY A 30 -9.27 18.46 7.78
CA GLY A 30 -9.63 17.84 9.05
C GLY A 30 -8.74 18.20 10.24
N ASP A 31 -9.30 18.18 11.44
CA ASP A 31 -8.54 18.09 12.69
C ASP A 31 -8.36 16.61 13.08
N VAL A 32 -7.50 16.32 14.06
CA VAL A 32 -7.29 14.95 14.54
C VAL A 32 -7.82 14.79 15.95
N HIS A 33 -8.74 13.84 16.13
CA HIS A 33 -9.35 13.52 17.41
C HIS A 33 -9.29 11.99 17.66
N ASN A 34 -8.80 11.60 18.84
CA ASN A 34 -8.67 10.20 19.28
C ASN A 34 -7.90 9.29 18.30
N GLY A 35 -6.84 9.81 17.66
CA GLY A 35 -5.99 9.01 16.77
C GLY A 35 -6.58 8.81 15.37
N ARG A 36 -7.71 9.45 15.08
CA ARG A 36 -8.45 9.37 13.82
C ARG A 36 -8.63 10.77 13.22
N ILE A 37 -8.72 10.82 11.90
CA ILE A 37 -8.76 12.03 11.09
C ILE A 37 -10.21 12.45 10.88
N ASP A 38 -10.59 13.66 11.30
CA ASP A 38 -11.92 14.19 11.03
C ASP A 38 -12.04 14.60 9.57
N VAL A 39 -12.68 13.78 8.75
CA VAL A 39 -12.74 14.02 7.32
C VAL A 39 -13.78 15.09 7.00
N ASN A 40 -13.33 16.25 6.51
CA ASN A 40 -14.23 17.28 6.00
C ASN A 40 -14.74 16.95 4.60
N LEU A 41 -15.90 16.30 4.52
CA LEU A 41 -16.55 15.95 3.26
C LEU A 41 -17.04 17.16 2.43
N LYS A 42 -17.09 18.37 3.01
CA LYS A 42 -17.44 19.61 2.29
C LYS A 42 -16.25 20.19 1.50
N SER A 43 -15.03 19.71 1.75
CA SER A 43 -13.79 20.18 1.12
C SER A 43 -13.80 19.97 -0.40
N LYS A 44 -13.00 20.76 -1.12
CA LYS A 44 -12.86 20.64 -2.59
C LYS A 44 -12.33 19.27 -3.00
N LEU A 45 -11.33 18.74 -2.27
CA LEU A 45 -10.76 17.42 -2.52
C LEU A 45 -11.81 16.31 -2.32
N ALA A 46 -12.58 16.34 -1.23
CA ALA A 46 -13.63 15.35 -0.98
C ALA A 46 -14.70 15.35 -2.09
N LYS A 47 -15.13 16.53 -2.55
CA LYS A 47 -16.08 16.68 -3.67
C LYS A 47 -15.50 16.16 -4.99
N SER A 48 -14.22 16.42 -5.27
CA SER A 48 -13.54 15.89 -6.46
C SER A 48 -13.43 14.35 -6.42
N LEU A 49 -13.05 13.79 -5.28
CA LEU A 49 -13.00 12.33 -5.08
C LEU A 49 -14.40 11.69 -5.19
N ALA A 50 -15.44 12.33 -4.66
CA ALA A 50 -16.82 11.86 -4.79
C ALA A 50 -17.28 11.78 -6.25
N GLN A 51 -16.95 12.78 -7.07
CA GLN A 51 -17.25 12.76 -8.50
C GLN A 51 -16.54 11.61 -9.25
N ILE A 52 -15.36 11.21 -8.80
CA ILE A 52 -14.65 10.05 -9.34
C ILE A 52 -15.39 8.76 -8.95
N ALA A 53 -15.73 8.62 -7.67
CA ALA A 53 -16.45 7.46 -7.14
C ALA A 53 -17.79 7.21 -7.86
N GLU A 54 -18.58 8.28 -8.09
CA GLU A 54 -19.87 8.19 -8.80
C GLU A 54 -19.72 7.79 -10.28
N ARG A 55 -18.60 8.14 -10.92
CA ARG A 55 -18.31 7.73 -12.30
C ARG A 55 -17.92 6.26 -12.39
N GLU A 56 -17.16 5.76 -11.43
CA GLU A 56 -16.78 4.34 -11.35
C GLU A 56 -17.99 3.43 -11.13
N GLU A 57 -18.99 3.91 -10.38
CA GLU A 57 -20.23 3.16 -10.13
C GLU A 57 -21.01 2.83 -11.41
N LYS A 58 -21.02 3.73 -12.38
CA LYS A 58 -21.81 3.58 -13.62
C LYS A 58 -21.16 2.64 -14.64
N GLY A 59 -19.95 2.14 -14.39
CA GLY A 59 -19.14 1.42 -15.38
C GLY A 59 -18.81 -0.05 -15.07
N ALA A 60 -19.21 -0.60 -13.92
CA ALA A 60 -18.75 -1.93 -13.49
C ALA A 60 -19.72 -3.08 -13.87
N PRO A 61 -19.36 -4.00 -14.79
CA PRO A 61 -20.09 -5.25 -14.97
C PRO A 61 -19.77 -6.25 -13.84
N VAL A 62 -20.78 -7.01 -13.42
CA VAL A 62 -20.66 -8.09 -12.42
C VAL A 62 -19.84 -9.26 -13.03
N PRO A 63 -18.73 -9.69 -12.42
CA PRO A 63 -17.95 -10.81 -12.95
C PRO A 63 -18.73 -12.13 -12.85
N ARG A 64 -18.78 -12.90 -13.95
CA ARG A 64 -19.23 -14.31 -13.94
C ARG A 64 -18.08 -15.23 -13.52
N THR A 65 -18.38 -16.17 -12.63
CA THR A 65 -17.47 -17.21 -12.13
C THR A 65 -17.17 -18.30 -13.16
N PRO A 66 -15.90 -18.58 -13.50
CA PRO A 66 -15.47 -19.87 -14.03
C PRO A 66 -15.06 -20.82 -12.90
N ARG A 67 -15.49 -22.09 -12.98
CA ARG A 67 -15.05 -23.19 -12.08
C ARG A 67 -13.92 -23.96 -12.79
N THR A 68 -12.68 -23.83 -12.34
CA THR A 68 -11.66 -24.88 -12.55
C THR A 68 -10.60 -24.81 -11.44
N PRO A 69 -10.42 -25.88 -10.65
CA PRO A 69 -9.28 -25.99 -9.74
C PRO A 69 -7.99 -26.24 -10.55
N ARG A 70 -6.91 -25.52 -10.23
CA ARG A 70 -5.57 -25.85 -10.70
C ARG A 70 -4.94 -26.91 -9.79
N THR A 71 -4.23 -27.85 -10.39
CA THR A 71 -3.45 -28.88 -9.70
C THR A 71 -2.31 -28.25 -8.88
N PRO A 72 -1.96 -28.80 -7.71
CA PRO A 72 -0.84 -28.31 -6.91
C PRO A 72 0.46 -28.56 -7.66
N ILE A 73 1.22 -27.49 -7.92
CA ILE A 73 2.61 -27.56 -8.36
C ILE A 73 3.44 -27.08 -7.17
N ASN A 74 4.46 -27.84 -6.76
CA ASN A 74 5.34 -27.46 -5.66
C ASN A 74 5.91 -26.05 -5.88
N ASN A 75 5.66 -25.14 -4.94
CA ASN A 75 6.19 -23.76 -4.99
C ASN A 75 7.69 -23.77 -4.70
N PRO A 76 8.48 -22.85 -5.31
CA PRO A 76 9.89 -22.77 -5.01
C PRO A 76 10.11 -22.39 -3.55
N GLN A 77 11.14 -22.95 -2.92
CA GLN A 77 11.59 -22.54 -1.58
C GLN A 77 12.08 -21.10 -1.66
N THR A 78 11.50 -20.20 -0.87
CA THR A 78 11.77 -18.76 -0.94
C THR A 78 12.16 -18.21 0.41
N ASN A 79 13.07 -17.25 0.43
CA ASN A 79 13.30 -16.43 1.60
C ASN A 79 12.19 -15.38 1.74
N LEU A 80 11.42 -15.49 2.81
CA LEU A 80 10.30 -14.61 3.10
C LEU A 80 10.67 -13.67 4.23
N ARG A 81 10.57 -12.37 3.96
CA ARG A 81 10.64 -11.34 5.01
C ARG A 81 9.22 -10.96 5.42
N LEU A 82 8.89 -11.15 6.69
CA LEU A 82 7.57 -10.87 7.27
C LEU A 82 7.63 -9.70 8.25
N GLU A 83 6.57 -8.89 8.31
CA GLU A 83 6.33 -7.92 9.39
C GLU A 83 5.29 -8.39 10.40
N THR A 84 4.62 -9.50 10.12
CA THR A 84 3.49 -10.04 10.90
C THR A 84 3.70 -11.51 11.26
N GLN A 85 3.05 -11.96 12.33
CA GLN A 85 3.32 -13.24 13.00
C GLN A 85 2.53 -14.42 12.40
N HIS A 86 3.03 -15.09 11.35
CA HIS A 86 2.43 -16.34 10.86
C HIS A 86 3.45 -17.49 10.92
N ARG A 87 3.37 -18.20 12.05
CA ARG A 87 4.31 -19.21 12.51
C ARG A 87 4.12 -20.54 11.79
N ASN A 88 5.24 -21.19 11.47
CA ASN A 88 5.40 -22.57 11.01
C ASN A 88 4.73 -22.99 9.69
N ALA A 89 3.60 -22.39 9.28
CA ALA A 89 2.89 -22.80 8.07
C ALA A 89 3.73 -22.57 6.81
N LEU A 90 4.35 -21.39 6.68
CA LEU A 90 5.27 -21.11 5.57
C LEU A 90 6.51 -22.02 5.61
N GLN A 91 7.07 -22.31 6.79
CA GLN A 91 8.18 -23.25 6.93
C GLN A 91 7.79 -24.69 6.54
N ARG A 92 6.55 -25.13 6.78
CA ARG A 92 6.04 -26.43 6.30
C ARG A 92 6.00 -26.52 4.77
N HIS A 93 5.90 -25.40 4.08
CA HIS A 93 6.05 -25.32 2.62
C HIS A 93 7.51 -25.14 2.15
N GLY A 94 8.48 -25.25 3.07
CA GLY A 94 9.91 -25.15 2.77
C GLY A 94 10.44 -23.72 2.67
N HIS A 95 9.66 -22.71 3.03
CA HIS A 95 10.14 -21.33 3.02
C HIS A 95 11.04 -21.04 4.22
N ARG A 96 12.13 -20.30 3.99
CA ARG A 96 12.96 -19.72 5.04
C ARG A 96 12.35 -18.37 5.43
N VAL A 97 12.10 -18.16 6.71
CA VAL A 97 11.28 -17.03 7.17
C VAL A 97 12.05 -16.17 8.16
N ARG A 98 12.15 -14.88 7.85
CA ARG A 98 12.70 -13.84 8.73
C ARG A 98 11.63 -12.82 9.10
N ILE A 99 11.42 -12.64 10.40
CA ILE A 99 10.54 -11.58 10.93
C ILE A 99 11.37 -10.35 11.22
N ALA A 100 10.99 -9.23 10.61
CA ALA A 100 11.59 -7.93 10.84
C ALA A 100 10.62 -7.05 11.64
N THR A 101 10.93 -6.81 12.90
CA THR A 101 10.09 -6.01 13.80
C THR A 101 10.93 -5.39 14.93
N HIS A 102 10.28 -4.75 15.89
CA HIS A 102 10.94 -4.07 16.99
C HIS A 102 11.72 -5.03 17.89
N GLY A 103 12.84 -4.56 18.45
CA GLY A 103 13.77 -5.35 19.26
C GLY A 103 13.13 -6.09 20.44
N VAL A 104 12.08 -5.51 21.03
CA VAL A 104 11.34 -6.09 22.17
C VAL A 104 10.69 -7.45 21.85
N PHE A 105 10.47 -7.78 20.58
CA PHE A 105 9.88 -9.05 20.17
C PHE A 105 10.91 -10.12 19.80
N ALA A 106 12.22 -9.84 19.92
CA ALA A 106 13.29 -10.75 19.49
C ALA A 106 13.18 -12.14 20.13
N SER A 107 13.05 -12.21 21.46
CA SER A 107 12.93 -13.47 22.19
C SER A 107 11.68 -14.26 21.78
N PHE A 108 10.56 -13.57 21.59
CA PHE A 108 9.31 -14.19 21.17
C PHE A 108 9.41 -14.83 19.77
N VAL A 109 10.05 -14.14 18.83
CA VAL A 109 10.27 -14.65 17.46
C VAL A 109 11.20 -15.85 17.48
N ARG A 110 12.35 -15.74 18.17
CA ARG A 110 13.35 -16.81 18.20
C ARG A 110 12.88 -18.06 18.93
N ASN A 111 12.11 -17.91 20.01
CA ASN A 111 11.46 -19.04 20.70
C ASN A 111 10.46 -19.78 19.80
N SER A 112 10.05 -19.16 18.68
CA SER A 112 9.23 -19.79 17.65
C SER A 112 10.05 -20.41 16.50
N TYR A 113 11.38 -20.52 16.64
CA TYR A 113 12.30 -21.07 15.62
C TYR A 113 12.26 -20.32 14.27
N LEU A 114 12.08 -19.00 14.33
CA LEU A 114 12.10 -18.09 13.18
C LEU A 114 13.32 -17.15 13.26
N GLU A 115 13.84 -16.74 12.11
CA GLU A 115 14.87 -15.71 12.06
C GLU A 115 14.30 -14.34 12.44
N PHE A 116 15.13 -13.52 13.07
CA PHE A 116 14.73 -12.21 13.59
C PHE A 116 15.68 -11.12 13.12
N PHE A 117 15.13 -9.98 12.70
CA PHE A 117 15.91 -8.79 12.41
C PHE A 117 15.30 -7.55 13.10
N PRO A 118 16.07 -6.80 13.92
CA PRO A 118 15.57 -5.60 14.57
C PRO A 118 15.48 -4.45 13.57
N ILE A 119 14.30 -3.86 13.41
CA ILE A 119 14.11 -2.70 12.51
C ILE A 119 14.29 -1.35 13.23
N GLY A 120 14.65 -1.38 14.51
CA GLY A 120 14.72 -0.19 15.35
C GLY A 120 13.35 0.30 15.82
N GLY A 121 13.37 1.44 16.51
CA GLY A 121 12.19 2.04 17.11
C GLY A 121 11.58 1.30 18.31
N ASP A 122 11.03 2.06 19.25
CA ASP A 122 10.36 1.54 20.45
C ASP A 122 8.82 1.60 20.32
N PRO A 123 8.13 0.44 20.31
CA PRO A 123 6.68 0.36 20.31
C PRO A 123 6.02 1.10 21.48
N ALA A 124 6.64 1.06 22.66
CA ALA A 124 6.10 1.72 23.84
C ALA A 124 6.15 3.25 23.68
N ALA A 125 7.26 3.79 23.19
CA ALA A 125 7.37 5.20 22.83
C ALA A 125 6.37 5.62 21.74
N LEU A 126 6.16 4.79 20.71
CA LEU A 126 5.15 5.03 19.66
C LEU A 126 3.73 5.07 20.23
N MET A 127 3.37 4.07 21.05
CA MET A 127 2.04 3.98 21.64
C MET A 127 1.80 5.11 22.66
N ALA A 128 2.76 5.39 23.54
CA ALA A 128 2.68 6.50 24.49
C ALA A 128 2.53 7.84 23.77
N TYR A 129 3.22 8.02 22.63
CA TYR A 129 3.03 9.19 21.78
C TYR A 129 1.65 9.21 21.14
N MET A 130 1.15 8.11 20.57
CA MET A 130 -0.19 8.06 19.95
C MET A 130 -1.32 8.31 20.94
N VAL A 131 -1.13 7.94 22.20
CA VAL A 131 -2.04 8.26 23.31
C VAL A 131 -1.98 9.76 23.65
N LYS A 132 -0.78 10.33 23.81
CA LYS A 132 -0.60 11.75 24.16
C LYS A 132 -0.94 12.73 23.04
N ASN A 133 -0.70 12.32 21.81
CA ASN A 133 -0.92 13.07 20.58
C ASN A 133 -1.76 12.19 19.65
N PRO A 134 -3.10 12.22 19.80
CA PRO A 134 -3.98 11.35 19.05
C PRO A 134 -3.88 11.69 17.55
N GLY A 135 -3.02 10.99 16.79
CA GLY A 135 -2.89 11.19 15.35
C GLY A 135 -1.62 10.68 14.66
N LEU A 136 -1.78 10.18 13.44
CA LEU A 136 -0.66 9.92 12.52
C LEU A 136 -0.12 11.21 11.87
N ILE A 137 -0.89 12.29 11.86
CA ILE A 137 -0.55 13.56 11.24
C ILE A 137 -0.22 14.58 12.34
N PRO A 138 0.90 15.31 12.27
CA PRO A 138 1.20 16.36 13.23
C PRO A 138 0.19 17.51 13.18
N GLN A 139 -0.31 17.95 14.33
CA GLN A 139 -1.05 19.21 14.44
C GLN A 139 -0.11 20.40 14.25
N MET A 140 -0.60 21.54 13.72
CA MET A 140 0.21 22.76 13.59
C MET A 140 0.74 23.28 14.95
N LYS A 141 0.14 22.87 16.07
CA LYS A 141 0.62 23.17 17.43
C LYS A 141 1.83 22.32 17.87
N THR A 142 1.98 21.08 17.42
CA THR A 142 3.13 20.20 17.74
C THR A 142 4.41 20.55 16.97
N VAL A 143 4.33 21.52 16.06
CA VAL A 143 5.49 22.12 15.37
C VAL A 143 6.41 22.88 16.35
N ARG A 144 5.85 23.41 17.46
CA ARG A 144 6.58 24.28 18.39
C ARG A 144 7.52 23.51 19.35
N ASP A 145 7.29 22.21 19.55
CA ASP A 145 7.97 21.40 20.58
C ASP A 145 9.02 20.40 20.01
N GLY A 146 9.27 20.41 18.69
CA GLY A 146 10.32 19.58 18.07
C GLY A 146 10.01 18.07 17.96
N GLU A 147 8.83 17.63 18.39
CA GLU A 147 8.40 16.21 18.37
C GLU A 147 8.27 15.63 16.96
N ILE A 148 7.91 16.46 15.97
CA ILE A 148 7.83 16.06 14.55
C ILE A 148 9.18 15.54 14.04
N LYS A 149 10.27 16.22 14.40
CA LYS A 149 11.62 15.85 13.97
C LYS A 149 12.04 14.51 14.58
N LYS A 150 11.70 14.26 15.85
CA LYS A 150 11.93 12.96 16.51
C LYS A 150 11.15 11.83 15.81
N LYS A 151 9.88 12.07 15.45
CA LYS A 151 9.06 11.11 14.72
C LYS A 151 9.63 10.79 13.33
N GLN A 152 10.05 11.80 12.58
CA GLN A 152 10.65 11.60 11.26
C GLN A 152 11.97 10.83 11.36
N VAL A 153 12.77 11.06 12.40
CA VAL A 153 14.00 10.29 12.67
C VAL A 153 13.66 8.83 12.96
N MET A 154 12.69 8.57 13.83
CA MET A 154 12.26 7.22 14.17
C MET A 154 11.70 6.47 12.95
N VAL A 155 10.85 7.10 12.13
CA VAL A 155 10.35 6.49 10.89
C VAL A 155 11.50 6.23 9.93
N ALA A 156 12.45 7.16 9.78
CA ALA A 156 13.62 6.95 8.93
C ALA A 156 14.48 5.76 9.40
N GLU A 157 14.67 5.60 10.71
CA GLU A 157 15.34 4.45 11.32
C GLU A 157 14.60 3.15 10.96
N MET A 158 13.28 3.12 11.11
CA MET A 158 12.45 1.95 10.76
C MET A 158 12.52 1.62 9.27
N LEU A 159 12.45 2.62 8.38
CA LEU A 159 12.55 2.42 6.93
C LEU A 159 13.92 1.80 6.56
N GLU A 160 15.00 2.33 7.14
CA GLU A 160 16.36 1.81 6.95
C GLU A 160 16.48 0.38 7.52
N GLY A 161 15.96 0.13 8.73
CA GLY A 161 15.93 -1.20 9.34
C GLY A 161 15.16 -2.22 8.51
N CYS A 162 14.03 -1.82 7.91
CA CYS A 162 13.27 -2.64 6.97
C CYS A 162 14.11 -2.99 5.72
N TRP A 163 14.85 -2.03 5.14
CA TRP A 163 15.74 -2.30 4.01
C TRP A 163 16.85 -3.28 4.39
N LYS A 164 17.55 -3.01 5.49
CA LYS A 164 18.63 -3.87 5.99
C LYS A 164 18.16 -5.29 6.25
N SER A 165 16.97 -5.45 6.83
CA SER A 165 16.37 -6.78 7.07
C SER A 165 16.20 -7.62 5.81
N CYS A 166 16.19 -7.01 4.62
CA CYS A 166 16.04 -7.69 3.35
C CYS A 166 17.35 -8.17 2.73
N ILE A 167 18.51 -7.65 3.12
CA ILE A 167 19.80 -7.92 2.45
C ILE A 167 20.99 -8.17 3.39
N GLU A 168 20.90 -7.75 4.66
CA GLU A 168 21.97 -7.95 5.64
C GLU A 168 21.85 -9.33 6.30
N ASP A 169 22.99 -9.87 6.70
CA ASP A 169 23.08 -11.15 7.42
C ASP A 169 22.37 -11.04 8.78
N ASP A 170 22.03 -12.18 9.39
CA ASP A 170 21.49 -12.18 10.75
C ASP A 170 22.48 -11.52 11.72
N PRO A 171 22.07 -10.50 12.51
CA PRO A 171 22.99 -9.77 13.37
C PRO A 171 23.66 -10.60 14.48
N GLU A 172 23.07 -11.73 14.87
CA GLU A 172 23.59 -12.60 15.93
C GLU A 172 24.29 -13.83 15.37
N THR A 173 23.69 -14.52 14.41
CA THR A 173 24.25 -15.77 13.86
C THR A 173 25.22 -15.53 12.71
N GLY A 174 25.19 -14.35 12.08
CA GLY A 174 25.94 -14.04 10.87
C GLY A 174 25.46 -14.80 9.63
N GLU A 175 24.32 -15.50 9.72
CA GLU A 175 23.79 -16.24 8.58
C GLU A 175 23.32 -15.29 7.48
N PRO A 176 23.82 -15.44 6.23
CA PRO A 176 23.38 -14.61 5.12
C PRO A 176 21.89 -14.76 4.81
N PHE A 177 21.25 -13.68 4.39
CA PHE A 177 19.85 -13.69 3.99
C PHE A 177 19.55 -12.60 2.97
N VAL A 178 18.91 -12.97 1.87
CA VAL A 178 18.32 -12.03 0.92
C VAL A 178 16.88 -12.39 0.64
N ALA A 179 15.96 -11.44 0.85
CA ALA A 179 14.53 -11.66 0.63
C ALA A 179 14.22 -11.96 -0.85
N ASP A 180 13.44 -13.00 -1.09
CA ASP A 180 12.91 -13.39 -2.41
C ASP A 180 11.42 -13.00 -2.58
N ALA A 181 10.73 -12.73 -1.47
CA ALA A 181 9.41 -12.09 -1.42
C ALA A 181 9.20 -11.39 -0.07
N ILE A 182 8.29 -10.41 -0.03
CA ILE A 182 7.95 -9.64 1.17
C ILE A 182 6.47 -9.82 1.51
N ILE A 183 6.16 -10.12 2.77
CA ILE A 183 4.81 -9.94 3.34
C ILE A 183 4.89 -8.84 4.38
N ALA A 184 4.05 -7.82 4.24
CA ALA A 184 4.15 -6.61 5.04
C ALA A 184 2.77 -6.12 5.50
N ASN A 185 2.77 -5.32 6.56
CA ASN A 185 1.60 -4.52 6.90
C ASN A 185 1.71 -3.14 6.22
N PRO A 186 0.59 -2.52 5.81
CA PRO A 186 0.65 -1.18 5.20
C PRO A 186 1.31 -0.09 6.06
N PRO A 187 1.13 -0.05 7.39
CA PRO A 187 1.72 1.00 8.23
C PRO A 187 3.25 0.99 8.34
N SER A 188 3.96 0.00 7.76
CA SER A 188 5.43 0.00 7.76
C SER A 188 6.04 0.93 6.70
N PHE A 189 5.29 1.27 5.65
CA PHE A 189 5.65 2.16 4.54
C PHE A 189 6.91 1.78 3.71
N ALA A 190 7.76 0.87 4.17
CA ALA A 190 8.99 0.46 3.48
C ALA A 190 8.75 -0.58 2.38
N HIS A 191 7.68 -1.36 2.50
CA HIS A 191 7.45 -2.62 1.79
C HIS A 191 7.58 -2.53 0.26
N VAL A 192 6.85 -1.61 -0.39
CA VAL A 192 6.83 -1.45 -1.87
C VAL A 192 8.18 -0.96 -2.36
N HIS A 193 8.88 -0.16 -1.58
CA HIS A 193 10.15 0.43 -1.95
C HIS A 193 11.29 -0.60 -1.86
N CYS A 194 11.31 -1.41 -0.79
CA CYS A 194 12.25 -2.53 -0.68
C CYS A 194 12.02 -3.55 -1.80
N ALA A 195 10.75 -3.91 -2.06
CA ALA A 195 10.37 -4.81 -3.14
C ALA A 195 10.77 -4.26 -4.52
N GLN A 196 10.64 -2.94 -4.72
CA GLN A 196 11.07 -2.27 -5.95
C GLN A 196 12.59 -2.36 -6.16
N ALA A 197 13.39 -2.10 -5.11
CA ALA A 197 14.85 -2.16 -5.20
C ALA A 197 15.35 -3.59 -5.50
N LEU A 198 14.72 -4.61 -4.90
CA LEU A 198 15.08 -6.03 -5.09
C LEU A 198 14.48 -6.65 -6.36
N GLY A 199 13.39 -6.07 -6.88
CA GLY A 199 12.63 -6.62 -8.01
C GLY A 199 11.87 -7.90 -7.66
N ILE A 200 11.33 -7.98 -6.45
CA ILE A 200 10.66 -9.17 -5.87
C ILE A 200 9.17 -8.91 -5.59
N PRO A 201 8.32 -9.95 -5.48
CA PRO A 201 6.91 -9.77 -5.12
C PRO A 201 6.73 -9.26 -3.68
N VAL A 202 5.68 -8.46 -3.48
CA VAL A 202 5.23 -7.97 -2.17
C VAL A 202 3.74 -8.23 -2.02
N HIS A 203 3.33 -8.69 -0.83
CA HIS A 203 1.94 -8.94 -0.47
C HIS A 203 1.61 -8.22 0.84
N LEU A 204 0.53 -7.44 0.86
CA LEU A 204 0.09 -6.74 2.05
C LEU A 204 -0.93 -7.57 2.84
N MET A 205 -0.62 -7.85 4.10
CA MET A 205 -1.49 -8.59 5.01
C MET A 205 -1.83 -7.75 6.22
N PHE A 206 -3.11 -7.60 6.52
CA PHE A 206 -3.51 -6.69 7.60
C PHE A 206 -4.81 -7.05 8.29
N THR A 207 -4.95 -6.60 9.53
CA THR A 207 -6.11 -6.89 10.38
C THR A 207 -7.23 -5.88 10.23
N MET A 208 -6.99 -4.70 9.67
CA MET A 208 -8.00 -3.67 9.46
C MET A 208 -8.03 -3.24 7.99
N PRO A 209 -9.18 -2.76 7.47
CA PRO A 209 -9.27 -2.40 6.07
C PRO A 209 -8.39 -1.19 5.74
N TRP A 210 -7.64 -1.32 4.66
CA TRP A 210 -6.73 -0.30 4.11
C TRP A 210 -6.98 -0.02 2.63
N SER A 211 -7.72 -0.91 1.97
CA SER A 211 -8.12 -0.83 0.57
C SER A 211 -9.49 -0.19 0.43
N THR A 212 -9.62 0.68 -0.56
CA THR A 212 -10.84 1.39 -0.94
C THR A 212 -12.06 0.46 -0.98
N THR A 213 -13.14 0.86 -0.31
CA THR A 213 -14.46 0.20 -0.38
C THR A 213 -15.57 1.17 0.03
N ARG A 214 -16.79 0.88 -0.43
CA ARG A 214 -18.03 1.56 -0.06
C ARG A 214 -18.71 0.95 1.16
N ALA A 215 -18.29 -0.24 1.61
CA ALA A 215 -18.96 -0.99 2.67
C ALA A 215 -18.80 -0.34 4.06
N PHE A 216 -17.63 0.22 4.35
CA PHE A 216 -17.29 0.86 5.62
C PHE A 216 -16.18 1.90 5.40
N PRO A 217 -16.10 2.93 6.26
CA PRO A 217 -15.07 3.94 6.14
C PRO A 217 -13.69 3.41 6.52
N HIS A 218 -12.65 4.13 6.12
CA HIS A 218 -11.29 3.88 6.57
C HIS A 218 -11.25 3.91 8.11
N PRO A 219 -10.66 2.92 8.80
CA PRO A 219 -10.68 2.83 10.26
C PRO A 219 -10.11 4.07 10.95
N LEU A 220 -9.08 4.67 10.35
CA LEU A 220 -8.47 5.92 10.81
C LEU A 220 -9.24 7.21 10.46
N ALA A 221 -10.41 7.13 9.83
CA ALA A 221 -11.23 8.30 9.51
C ALA A 221 -12.42 8.42 10.46
N ASN A 222 -12.63 9.60 11.02
CA ASN A 222 -13.87 10.01 11.66
C ASN A 222 -14.75 10.71 10.62
N LEU A 223 -15.90 10.13 10.34
CA LEU A 223 -16.92 10.73 9.49
C LEU A 223 -18.05 11.19 10.42
N GLY A 224 -17.99 12.42 10.93
CA GLY A 224 -18.98 12.94 11.91
C GLY A 224 -20.44 12.70 11.45
N GLU A 225 -21.30 12.21 12.34
CA GLU A 225 -22.66 11.75 11.99
C GLU A 225 -23.54 12.84 11.36
N GLU A 226 -23.38 14.11 11.79
CA GLU A 226 -24.15 15.26 11.28
C GLU A 226 -23.65 15.76 9.92
N LEU A 227 -22.34 15.70 9.65
CA LEU A 227 -21.75 16.22 8.41
C LEU A 227 -22.00 15.32 7.20
N ASN A 228 -22.26 14.03 7.44
CA ASN A 228 -22.46 13.00 6.41
C ASN A 228 -23.80 13.13 5.68
N ARG A 229 -24.93 13.32 6.40
CA ARG A 229 -26.26 13.14 5.80
C ARG A 229 -26.67 14.25 4.82
N GLU A 230 -26.14 15.47 4.99
CA GLU A 230 -26.53 16.61 4.15
C GLU A 230 -25.75 16.71 2.82
N VAL A 231 -24.54 16.14 2.74
CA VAL A 231 -23.60 16.46 1.65
C VAL A 231 -23.34 15.28 0.72
N MET A 232 -23.30 14.05 1.25
CA MET A 232 -22.84 12.89 0.50
C MET A 232 -23.45 11.60 1.05
N ASN A 233 -23.85 10.66 0.18
CA ASN A 233 -24.36 9.39 0.67
C ASN A 233 -23.25 8.60 1.43
N THR A 234 -23.65 7.75 2.38
CA THR A 234 -22.71 7.01 3.25
C THR A 234 -21.73 6.15 2.45
N THR A 235 -22.17 5.55 1.34
CA THR A 235 -21.32 4.68 0.50
C THR A 235 -20.19 5.45 -0.17
N THR A 236 -20.46 6.65 -0.68
CA THR A 236 -19.45 7.52 -1.29
C THR A 236 -18.55 8.12 -0.23
N ALA A 237 -19.10 8.52 0.93
CA ALA A 237 -18.31 8.99 2.07
C ALA A 237 -17.30 7.93 2.55
N ASN A 238 -17.72 6.67 2.64
CA ASN A 238 -16.84 5.55 2.95
C ASN A 238 -15.68 5.45 1.95
N TRP A 239 -15.97 5.47 0.65
CA TRP A 239 -14.95 5.37 -0.39
C TRP A 239 -13.97 6.56 -0.35
N VAL A 240 -14.49 7.78 -0.22
CA VAL A 240 -13.69 9.03 -0.17
C VAL A 240 -12.75 9.05 1.05
N SER A 241 -13.17 8.45 2.16
CA SER A 241 -12.35 8.42 3.38
C SER A 241 -10.98 7.76 3.18
N TYR A 242 -10.87 6.71 2.37
CA TYR A 242 -9.60 6.04 2.07
C TYR A 242 -8.63 6.98 1.35
N GLY A 243 -9.11 7.64 0.29
CA GLY A 243 -8.28 8.57 -0.49
C GLY A 243 -7.77 9.75 0.35
N ILE A 244 -8.58 10.24 1.29
CA ILE A 244 -8.18 11.35 2.18
C ILE A 244 -7.14 10.89 3.21
N VAL A 245 -7.36 9.74 3.87
CA VAL A 245 -6.41 9.21 4.86
C VAL A 245 -5.07 8.91 4.21
N GLU A 246 -5.05 8.27 3.05
CA GLU A 246 -3.82 8.00 2.31
C GLU A 246 -3.13 9.28 1.84
N TRP A 247 -3.90 10.28 1.38
CA TRP A 247 -3.34 11.55 0.95
C TRP A 247 -2.63 12.26 2.09
N LEU A 248 -3.29 12.36 3.25
CA LEU A 248 -2.71 12.99 4.43
C LEU A 248 -1.52 12.21 4.98
N THR A 249 -1.57 10.88 4.95
CA THR A 249 -0.46 10.01 5.35
C THR A 249 0.76 10.28 4.49
N TRP A 250 0.58 10.37 3.16
CA TRP A 250 1.66 10.70 2.25
C TRP A 250 2.19 12.12 2.42
N GLN A 251 1.33 13.12 2.72
CA GLN A 251 1.84 14.47 3.02
C GLN A 251 2.72 14.50 4.27
N GLY A 252 2.38 13.70 5.30
CA GLY A 252 3.17 13.64 6.53
C GLY A 252 4.51 12.90 6.41
N LEU A 253 4.58 11.88 5.55
CA LEU A 253 5.73 10.95 5.48
C LEU A 253 6.46 10.94 4.14
N GLY A 254 5.91 11.54 3.09
CA GLY A 254 6.41 11.44 1.72
C GLY A 254 7.85 11.93 1.55
N ASP A 255 8.26 12.97 2.28
CA ASP A 255 9.64 13.47 2.25
C ASP A 255 10.62 12.50 2.92
N VAL A 256 10.23 11.91 4.05
CA VAL A 256 11.03 10.90 4.77
C VAL A 256 11.19 9.66 3.90
N ILE A 257 10.08 9.21 3.30
CA ILE A 257 10.06 8.09 2.36
C ILE A 257 10.93 8.38 1.15
N ASN A 258 10.84 9.57 0.53
CA ASN A 258 11.65 9.92 -0.64
C ASN A 258 13.14 10.08 -0.31
N LYS A 259 13.48 10.52 0.90
CA LYS A 259 14.86 10.53 1.40
C LYS A 259 15.40 9.12 1.56
N PHE A 260 14.62 8.21 2.15
CA PHE A 260 14.95 6.79 2.24
C PHE A 260 15.08 6.16 0.84
N ARG A 261 14.14 6.41 -0.07
CA ARG A 261 14.23 5.94 -1.46
C ARG A 261 15.53 6.38 -2.12
N SER A 262 15.98 7.61 -1.86
CA SER A 262 17.25 8.10 -2.38
C SER A 262 18.46 7.42 -1.76
N SER A 263 18.41 6.99 -0.48
CA SER A 263 19.51 6.22 0.15
C SER A 263 19.69 4.83 -0.44
N ILE A 264 18.62 4.26 -1.02
CA ILE A 264 18.61 2.97 -1.73
C ILE A 264 18.54 3.11 -3.26
N ASP A 265 19.04 4.21 -3.81
CA ASP A 265 19.16 4.49 -5.26
C ASP A 265 17.83 4.52 -6.06
N LEU A 266 16.67 4.61 -5.39
CA LEU A 266 15.36 4.72 -6.03
C LEU A 266 14.98 6.16 -6.37
N ALA A 267 14.12 6.31 -7.39
CA ALA A 267 13.63 7.63 -7.82
C ALA A 267 12.53 8.11 -6.86
N SER A 268 12.45 9.41 -6.58
CA SER A 268 11.37 9.93 -5.73
C SER A 268 10.00 9.62 -6.32
N VAL A 269 9.03 9.29 -5.45
CA VAL A 269 7.62 9.16 -5.81
C VAL A 269 6.97 10.54 -5.74
N PRO A 270 6.26 10.98 -6.79
CA PRO A 270 5.53 12.25 -6.77
C PRO A 270 4.45 12.28 -5.70
N ALA A 271 4.18 13.48 -5.15
CA ALA A 271 3.14 13.71 -4.15
C ALA A 271 1.73 13.27 -4.59
N THR A 272 1.48 13.23 -5.90
CA THR A 272 0.20 12.80 -6.48
C THR A 272 0.05 11.29 -6.63
N GLU A 273 1.15 10.52 -6.62
CA GLU A 273 1.12 9.06 -6.81
C GLU A 273 1.19 8.30 -5.49
N GLY A 274 1.94 8.83 -4.53
CA GLY A 274 2.13 8.20 -3.23
C GLY A 274 0.84 7.74 -2.54
N PRO A 275 -0.20 8.58 -2.44
CA PRO A 275 -1.48 8.24 -1.79
C PRO A 275 -2.25 7.05 -2.39
N CYS A 276 -1.90 6.61 -3.60
CA CYS A 276 -2.60 5.52 -4.27
C CYS A 276 -1.62 4.49 -4.80
N LEU A 277 -0.42 4.42 -4.21
CA LEU A 277 0.68 3.64 -4.75
C LEU A 277 0.38 2.14 -4.74
N ALA A 278 -0.18 1.61 -3.64
CA ALA A 278 -0.50 0.19 -3.54
C ALA A 278 -1.58 -0.22 -4.56
N GLU A 279 -2.61 0.61 -4.74
CA GLU A 279 -3.68 0.41 -5.72
C GLU A 279 -3.16 0.54 -7.16
N ALA A 280 -2.36 1.58 -7.45
CA ALA A 280 -1.78 1.82 -8.76
C ALA A 280 -0.81 0.74 -9.22
N LEU A 281 -0.15 0.07 -8.27
CA LEU A 281 0.76 -1.04 -8.52
C LEU A 281 0.08 -2.41 -8.45
N GLU A 282 -1.24 -2.45 -8.21
CA GLU A 282 -2.03 -3.68 -8.04
C GLU A 282 -1.42 -4.63 -6.98
N ILE A 283 -0.92 -4.08 -5.87
CA ILE A 283 -0.31 -4.88 -4.81
C ILE A 283 -1.39 -5.76 -4.16
N PRO A 284 -1.22 -7.09 -4.09
CA PRO A 284 -2.23 -7.97 -3.52
C PRO A 284 -2.42 -7.72 -2.01
N PHE A 285 -3.68 -7.78 -1.58
CA PHE A 285 -4.09 -7.64 -0.18
C PHE A 285 -4.75 -8.91 0.34
N THR A 286 -4.40 -9.29 1.56
CA THR A 286 -5.11 -10.31 2.33
C THR A 286 -5.48 -9.75 3.69
N TYR A 287 -6.77 -9.82 4.01
CA TYR A 287 -7.30 -9.37 5.28
C TYR A 287 -7.50 -10.51 6.27
N CYS A 288 -6.91 -10.30 7.44
CA CYS A 288 -6.73 -11.28 8.49
C CYS A 288 -7.87 -11.20 9.51
N TRP A 289 -9.11 -11.24 9.02
CA TRP A 289 -10.32 -11.29 9.85
C TRP A 289 -11.30 -12.34 9.33
N SER A 290 -12.21 -12.76 10.21
CA SER A 290 -13.23 -13.74 9.86
C SER A 290 -14.33 -13.14 8.98
N PRO A 291 -14.68 -13.79 7.84
CA PRO A 291 -15.86 -13.43 7.07
C PRO A 291 -17.17 -13.62 7.84
N ALA A 292 -17.16 -14.36 8.95
CA ALA A 292 -18.30 -14.51 9.85
C ALA A 292 -18.66 -13.22 10.58
N LEU A 293 -17.65 -12.39 10.89
CA LEU A 293 -17.84 -11.08 11.52
C LEU A 293 -17.98 -9.98 10.47
N ILE A 294 -17.01 -9.91 9.54
CA ILE A 294 -16.97 -8.88 8.50
C ILE A 294 -16.94 -9.58 7.15
N PRO A 295 -18.10 -9.69 6.46
CA PRO A 295 -18.13 -10.32 5.16
C PRO A 295 -17.29 -9.50 4.18
N ARG A 296 -16.74 -10.19 3.18
CA ARG A 296 -15.99 -9.54 2.11
C ARG A 296 -16.90 -8.53 1.38
N PRO A 297 -16.48 -7.24 1.27
CA PRO A 297 -17.14 -6.25 0.44
C PRO A 297 -17.34 -6.70 -1.01
N ARG A 298 -18.51 -6.38 -1.58
CA ARG A 298 -18.91 -6.78 -2.94
C ARG A 298 -18.16 -6.02 -4.03
N ASP A 299 -17.64 -4.84 -3.71
CA ASP A 299 -16.87 -3.98 -4.60
C ASP A 299 -15.38 -4.35 -4.63
N TRP A 300 -14.92 -5.28 -3.80
CA TRP A 300 -13.59 -5.86 -3.95
C TRP A 300 -13.56 -6.94 -5.03
N PRO A 301 -12.67 -6.86 -6.02
CA PRO A 301 -12.62 -7.78 -7.14
C PRO A 301 -12.02 -9.15 -6.75
N SER A 302 -12.57 -10.24 -7.32
CA SER A 302 -12.26 -11.63 -6.91
C SER A 302 -11.16 -12.29 -7.75
N HIS A 303 -10.35 -13.14 -7.11
CA HIS A 303 -9.29 -13.92 -7.77
C HIS A 303 -9.81 -14.98 -8.77
N ILE A 304 -11.09 -15.34 -8.71
CA ILE A 304 -11.69 -16.47 -9.45
C ILE A 304 -11.81 -16.20 -10.97
N GLY A 305 -11.55 -14.97 -11.44
CA GLY A 305 -11.78 -14.56 -12.84
C GLY A 305 -10.57 -14.45 -13.78
N ARG A 306 -9.31 -14.69 -13.35
CA ARG A 306 -8.14 -14.54 -14.23
C ARG A 306 -7.71 -15.87 -14.87
N THR A 307 -7.86 -16.00 -16.19
CA THR A 307 -7.03 -16.90 -17.00
C THR A 307 -5.71 -16.19 -17.35
N PRO A 308 -4.56 -16.89 -17.40
CA PRO A 308 -3.23 -16.26 -17.57
C PRO A 308 -3.02 -15.53 -18.90
N ASN A 309 -3.90 -15.75 -19.89
CA ASN A 309 -3.77 -15.19 -21.23
C ASN A 309 -4.55 -13.89 -21.46
N THR A 310 -5.17 -13.29 -20.44
CA THR A 310 -5.75 -11.93 -20.58
C THR A 310 -4.67 -10.86 -20.37
N LEU A 311 -3.64 -10.92 -21.20
CA LEU A 311 -2.82 -9.77 -21.54
C LEU A 311 -3.72 -8.79 -22.31
N TYR A 312 -3.75 -7.54 -21.89
CA TYR A 312 -4.42 -6.42 -22.58
C TYR A 312 -5.95 -6.51 -22.70
N ASN A 313 -6.68 -6.19 -21.63
CA ASN A 313 -7.91 -5.36 -21.67
C ASN A 313 -8.68 -5.46 -20.35
N SER A 314 -8.54 -4.49 -19.44
CA SER A 314 -9.66 -4.11 -18.58
C SER A 314 -9.45 -2.72 -18.01
N GLN A 315 -10.52 -1.94 -18.07
CA GLN A 315 -10.65 -0.61 -17.49
C GLN A 315 -11.01 -0.68 -16.00
N LEU A 316 -10.69 -1.82 -15.36
CA LEU A 316 -10.70 -2.01 -13.92
C LEU A 316 -9.28 -2.41 -13.53
N THR A 317 -8.62 -1.50 -12.81
CA THR A 317 -7.52 -1.83 -11.90
C THR A 317 -8.06 -2.85 -10.90
N ILE A 318 -7.59 -4.10 -10.95
CA ILE A 318 -8.10 -5.16 -10.06
C ILE A 318 -7.01 -5.52 -9.08
N MET A 319 -6.93 -4.73 -8.01
CA MET A 319 -6.23 -5.13 -6.80
C MET A 319 -6.98 -6.31 -6.19
N ILE A 320 -6.37 -7.50 -6.19
CA ILE A 320 -7.02 -8.68 -5.63
C ILE A 320 -6.97 -8.59 -4.11
N THR A 321 -8.15 -8.69 -3.51
CA THR A 321 -8.33 -8.58 -2.06
C THR A 321 -9.04 -9.83 -1.54
N ASP A 322 -8.35 -10.62 -0.73
CA ASP A 322 -8.88 -11.79 -0.06
C ASP A 322 -9.22 -11.48 1.42
N VAL A 323 -10.22 -12.16 1.96
CA VAL A 323 -10.54 -12.19 3.41
C VAL A 323 -10.46 -13.65 3.83
N VAL A 324 -9.56 -13.98 4.74
CA VAL A 324 -9.10 -15.37 4.93
C VAL A 324 -9.44 -15.98 6.28
N GLY A 325 -9.86 -15.19 7.27
CA GLY A 325 -9.97 -15.63 8.66
C GLY A 325 -8.94 -14.94 9.55
N PHE A 326 -9.21 -14.95 10.86
CA PHE A 326 -8.23 -14.50 11.86
C PHE A 326 -7.10 -15.53 12.00
N PHE A 327 -5.96 -15.05 12.49
CA PHE A 327 -4.80 -15.90 12.75
C PHE A 327 -4.70 -16.17 14.23
N PHE A 328 -4.94 -17.42 14.60
CA PHE A 328 -4.81 -17.90 15.97
C PHE A 328 -3.53 -18.71 16.10
N ALA A 329 -2.79 -18.47 17.17
CA ALA A 329 -1.73 -19.37 17.60
C ALA A 329 -2.33 -20.47 18.47
N ASP A 330 -1.63 -21.61 18.52
CA ASP A 330 -1.97 -22.66 19.48
C ASP A 330 -1.92 -22.07 20.90
N THR A 331 -2.90 -22.44 21.73
CA THR A 331 -2.91 -21.99 23.13
C THR A 331 -1.76 -22.70 23.84
N PRO A 332 -0.81 -21.96 24.45
CA PRO A 332 0.32 -22.59 25.13
C PRO A 332 -0.19 -23.39 26.33
N ASP A 333 0.56 -24.45 26.69
CA ASP A 333 0.36 -25.13 27.97
C ASP A 333 0.54 -24.12 29.10
N TYR A 334 -0.55 -23.84 29.81
CA TYR A 334 -0.60 -22.82 30.84
C TYR A 334 -1.03 -23.43 32.15
N THR A 335 -0.19 -23.27 33.18
CA THR A 335 -0.51 -23.65 34.55
C THR A 335 -1.02 -22.41 35.28
N PRO A 336 -2.34 -22.30 35.54
CA PRO A 336 -2.90 -21.14 36.22
C PRO A 336 -2.43 -21.09 37.69
N PRO A 337 -2.23 -19.89 38.25
CA PRO A 337 -2.03 -19.71 39.68
C PRO A 337 -3.18 -20.32 40.52
N PRO A 338 -2.89 -20.93 41.69
CA PRO A 338 -3.92 -21.60 42.50
C PRO A 338 -5.06 -20.68 42.95
N ASP A 339 -4.75 -19.42 43.24
CA ASP A 339 -5.70 -18.37 43.61
C ASP A 339 -6.65 -18.01 42.45
N LEU A 340 -6.17 -17.97 41.21
CA LEU A 340 -7.02 -17.82 40.03
C LEU A 340 -7.99 -19.00 39.88
N VAL A 341 -7.50 -20.23 40.07
CA VAL A 341 -8.35 -21.44 40.02
C VAL A 341 -9.42 -21.39 41.09
N GLN A 342 -9.05 -21.02 42.32
CA GLN A 342 -9.98 -20.89 43.43
C GLN A 342 -11.04 -19.81 43.15
N PHE A 343 -10.63 -18.64 42.66
CA PHE A 343 -11.54 -17.57 42.29
C PHE A 343 -12.54 -18.02 41.22
N LEU A 344 -12.07 -18.67 40.15
CA LEU A 344 -12.94 -19.17 39.08
C LEU A 344 -13.97 -20.18 39.63
N ALA A 345 -13.55 -21.09 40.52
CA ALA A 345 -14.42 -22.11 41.11
C ALA A 345 -15.42 -21.58 42.15
N ALA A 346 -15.16 -20.42 42.75
CA ALA A 346 -15.95 -19.88 43.86
C ALA A 346 -17.35 -19.34 43.48
N GLY A 347 -17.75 -19.36 42.21
CA GLY A 347 -19.05 -18.81 41.80
C GLY A 347 -19.32 -18.80 40.28
N PRO A 348 -20.28 -17.98 39.81
CA PRO A 348 -20.63 -17.87 38.39
C PRO A 348 -19.49 -17.30 37.53
N PRO A 349 -19.36 -17.67 36.24
CA PRO A 349 -18.27 -17.20 35.37
C PRO A 349 -18.11 -15.66 35.38
N PRO A 350 -16.93 -15.13 35.71
CA PRO A 350 -16.70 -13.70 35.81
C PRO A 350 -16.67 -13.02 34.43
N VAL A 351 -16.77 -11.70 34.40
CA VAL A 351 -16.51 -10.85 33.23
C VAL A 351 -15.03 -10.50 33.19
N TYR A 352 -14.37 -10.65 32.05
CA TYR A 352 -13.00 -10.14 31.87
C TYR A 352 -13.03 -8.66 31.52
N ILE A 353 -12.18 -7.85 32.16
CA ILE A 353 -12.00 -6.43 31.85
C ILE A 353 -10.50 -6.15 31.68
N GLY A 354 -10.10 -5.73 30.47
CA GLY A 354 -8.70 -5.43 30.20
C GLY A 354 -8.49 -4.54 28.99
N PHE A 355 -7.87 -3.39 29.21
CA PHE A 355 -7.59 -2.40 28.16
C PHE A 355 -6.20 -2.57 27.53
N GLY A 356 -5.44 -3.60 27.93
CA GLY A 356 -4.11 -3.87 27.38
C GLY A 356 -3.07 -2.84 27.82
N SER A 357 -2.04 -2.67 27.00
CA SER A 357 -0.89 -1.79 27.22
C SER A 357 -1.18 -0.30 26.98
N ILE A 358 -2.35 0.18 27.43
CA ILE A 358 -2.74 1.59 27.25
C ILE A 358 -2.27 2.40 28.45
N VAL A 359 -1.62 3.53 28.14
CA VAL A 359 -1.30 4.57 29.12
C VAL A 359 -2.57 5.39 29.34
N VAL A 360 -3.05 5.45 30.58
CA VAL A 360 -4.24 6.23 30.95
C VAL A 360 -3.78 7.38 31.83
N ASP A 361 -4.32 8.59 31.59
CA ASP A 361 -3.92 9.78 32.35
C ASP A 361 -4.27 9.68 33.85
N ASP A 362 -5.42 9.08 34.16
CA ASP A 362 -5.88 8.82 35.53
C ASP A 362 -6.28 7.34 35.71
N PRO A 363 -5.31 6.45 35.99
CA PRO A 363 -5.57 5.03 36.23
C PRO A 363 -6.47 4.78 37.45
N GLN A 364 -6.43 5.67 38.46
CA GLN A 364 -7.21 5.52 39.69
C GLN A 364 -8.69 5.83 39.46
N LYS A 365 -8.99 6.87 38.68
CA LYS A 365 -10.37 7.13 38.24
C LYS A 365 -10.91 5.96 37.42
N LEU A 366 -10.12 5.46 36.46
CA LEU A 366 -10.53 4.33 35.62
C LEU A 366 -10.83 3.08 36.45
N ILE A 367 -9.96 2.72 37.41
CA ILE A 367 -10.23 1.54 38.23
C ILE A 367 -11.50 1.74 39.07
N ASN A 368 -11.71 2.90 39.69
CA ASN A 368 -12.92 3.18 40.47
C ASN A 368 -14.18 3.03 39.61
N THR A 369 -14.18 3.59 38.39
CA THR A 369 -15.27 3.41 37.43
C THR A 369 -15.55 1.93 37.11
N ILE A 370 -14.50 1.12 36.97
CA ILE A 370 -14.66 -0.34 36.76
C ILE A 370 -15.28 -1.00 37.98
N LEU A 371 -14.79 -0.73 39.20
CA LEU A 371 -15.30 -1.35 40.42
C LEU A 371 -16.78 -1.01 40.63
N ASP A 372 -17.15 0.26 40.42
CA ASP A 372 -18.52 0.74 40.56
C ASP A 372 -19.43 0.08 39.50
N ALA A 373 -18.98 -0.01 38.24
CA ALA A 373 -19.75 -0.69 37.19
C ALA A 373 -19.96 -2.18 37.47
N VAL A 374 -18.95 -2.87 38.00
CA VAL A 374 -19.03 -4.28 38.40
C VAL A 374 -20.04 -4.46 39.53
N SER A 375 -19.98 -3.58 40.55
CA SER A 375 -20.93 -3.56 41.65
C SER A 375 -22.37 -3.31 41.17
N MET A 376 -22.58 -2.36 40.26
CA MET A 376 -23.90 -2.04 39.70
C MET A 376 -24.45 -3.17 38.82
N SER A 377 -23.57 -3.91 38.15
CA SER A 377 -23.93 -5.05 37.32
C SER A 377 -24.22 -6.32 38.11
N GLY A 378 -23.76 -6.40 39.38
CA GLY A 378 -23.92 -7.58 40.23
C GLY A 378 -23.11 -8.79 39.74
N VAL A 379 -21.97 -8.56 39.08
CA VAL A 379 -21.14 -9.61 38.47
C VAL A 379 -19.83 -9.79 39.22
N ARG A 380 -19.17 -10.93 39.01
CA ARG A 380 -17.75 -11.10 39.34
C ARG A 380 -16.88 -10.66 38.18
N ALA A 381 -15.69 -10.13 38.43
CA ALA A 381 -14.80 -9.62 37.40
C ALA A 381 -13.35 -10.08 37.54
N ILE A 382 -12.69 -10.32 36.41
CA ILE A 382 -11.24 -10.46 36.32
C ILE A 382 -10.71 -9.20 35.64
N VAL A 383 -9.92 -8.42 36.36
CA VAL A 383 -9.35 -7.16 35.88
C VAL A 383 -7.89 -7.36 35.54
N SER A 384 -7.52 -7.15 34.28
CA SER A 384 -6.12 -7.19 33.85
C SER A 384 -5.40 -5.93 34.31
N LYS A 385 -4.27 -6.10 35.02
CA LYS A 385 -3.45 -4.98 35.52
C LYS A 385 -2.91 -4.11 34.39
N GLY A 386 -2.50 -4.73 33.27
CA GLY A 386 -1.90 -4.04 32.13
C GLY A 386 -0.65 -3.22 32.50
N TRP A 387 -0.23 -2.31 31.62
CA TRP A 387 0.92 -1.42 31.88
C TRP A 387 0.65 -0.34 32.92
N SER A 388 -0.62 -0.07 33.20
CA SER A 388 -1.05 0.93 34.18
C SER A 388 -1.14 0.36 35.61
N GLU A 389 -0.74 -0.91 35.82
CA GLU A 389 -0.80 -1.63 37.11
C GLU A 389 -2.13 -1.41 37.83
N LEU A 390 -3.23 -1.58 37.10
CA LEU A 390 -4.58 -1.32 37.60
C LEU A 390 -4.89 -2.24 38.78
N ALA A 391 -4.85 -1.67 39.98
CA ALA A 391 -5.21 -2.32 41.23
C ALA A 391 -6.02 -1.34 42.07
N GLY A 392 -7.16 -1.81 42.58
CA GLY A 392 -8.05 -1.07 43.46
C GLY A 392 -8.13 -1.69 44.84
N ARG A 393 -9.14 -1.29 45.62
CA ARG A 393 -9.42 -1.88 46.93
C ARG A 393 -9.69 -3.39 46.81
N PRO A 394 -9.28 -4.22 47.80
CA PRO A 394 -9.64 -5.63 47.83
C PRO A 394 -11.16 -5.83 47.80
N ASP A 395 -11.63 -6.71 46.93
CA ASP A 395 -13.05 -7.06 46.77
C ASP A 395 -13.13 -8.55 46.41
N GLU A 396 -13.99 -9.31 47.10
CA GLU A 396 -14.14 -10.76 46.89
C GLU A 396 -14.69 -11.11 45.49
N ASN A 397 -15.36 -10.16 44.82
CA ASN A 397 -15.88 -10.34 43.47
C ASN A 397 -14.87 -9.96 42.39
N ILE A 398 -13.66 -9.51 42.74
CA ILE A 398 -12.68 -8.97 41.80
C ILE A 398 -11.34 -9.69 41.95
N TYR A 399 -10.84 -10.20 40.82
CA TYR A 399 -9.52 -10.79 40.74
C TYR A 399 -8.61 -9.98 39.81
N TYR A 400 -7.48 -9.50 40.33
CA TYR A 400 -6.49 -8.76 39.55
C TYR A 400 -5.48 -9.71 38.93
N ILE A 401 -5.50 -9.81 37.60
CA ILE A 401 -4.63 -10.74 36.85
C ILE A 401 -3.48 -10.00 36.16
N GLY A 402 -2.30 -10.62 36.20
CA GLY A 402 -1.17 -10.26 35.33
C GLY A 402 -1.31 -10.88 33.94
N ASP A 403 -0.20 -11.27 33.35
CA ASP A 403 -0.18 -11.94 32.05
C ASP A 403 -0.85 -13.33 32.12
N CYS A 404 -1.85 -13.54 31.25
CA CYS A 404 -2.56 -14.80 31.11
C CYS A 404 -2.96 -15.01 29.65
N PRO A 405 -2.76 -16.21 29.07
CA PRO A 405 -3.19 -16.49 27.70
C PRO A 405 -4.71 -16.30 27.54
N HIS A 406 -5.14 -15.37 26.69
CA HIS A 406 -6.56 -15.09 26.46
C HIS A 406 -7.31 -16.31 25.92
N GLY A 407 -6.67 -17.13 25.08
CA GLY A 407 -7.25 -18.38 24.58
C GLY A 407 -7.66 -19.35 25.69
N TRP A 408 -6.94 -19.37 26.82
CA TRP A 408 -7.28 -20.17 27.99
C TRP A 408 -8.33 -19.46 28.86
N LEU A 409 -8.12 -18.17 29.14
CA LEU A 409 -8.96 -17.40 30.06
C LEU A 409 -10.38 -17.20 29.52
N PHE A 410 -10.52 -16.86 28.24
CA PHE A 410 -11.82 -16.50 27.65
C PHE A 410 -12.77 -17.69 27.54
N GLN A 411 -12.29 -18.92 27.65
CA GLN A 411 -13.17 -20.09 27.78
C GLN A 411 -13.94 -20.11 29.11
N ARG A 412 -13.48 -19.36 30.13
CA ARG A 412 -13.94 -19.43 31.53
C ARG A 412 -14.66 -18.16 32.00
N VAL A 413 -14.91 -17.23 31.09
CA VAL A 413 -15.60 -15.95 31.37
C VAL A 413 -16.97 -15.90 30.69
N SER A 414 -17.84 -15.05 31.19
CA SER A 414 -19.18 -14.81 30.63
C SER A 414 -19.18 -13.76 29.51
N ALA A 415 -18.40 -12.70 29.66
CA ALA A 415 -18.24 -11.63 28.67
C ALA A 415 -16.83 -11.02 28.72
N VAL A 416 -16.49 -10.23 27.70
CA VAL A 416 -15.18 -9.58 27.56
C VAL A 416 -15.37 -8.08 27.38
N VAL A 417 -14.72 -7.27 28.22
CA VAL A 417 -14.62 -5.81 28.08
C VAL A 417 -13.17 -5.47 27.75
N HIS A 418 -12.93 -4.79 26.63
CA HIS A 418 -11.57 -4.43 26.24
C HIS A 418 -11.50 -3.19 25.35
N HIS A 419 -10.28 -2.77 25.03
CA HIS A 419 -10.01 -1.57 24.24
C HIS A 419 -10.42 -1.68 22.76
N GLY A 420 -10.52 -2.88 22.19
CA GLY A 420 -10.96 -3.08 20.80
C GLY A 420 -9.85 -3.49 19.83
N GLY A 421 -8.69 -3.94 20.31
CA GLY A 421 -7.64 -4.47 19.45
C GLY A 421 -8.10 -5.72 18.69
N ALA A 422 -7.75 -5.81 17.41
CA ALA A 422 -8.19 -6.88 16.50
C ALA A 422 -8.04 -8.30 17.09
N GLY A 423 -6.88 -8.60 17.69
CA GLY A 423 -6.59 -9.91 18.26
C GLY A 423 -7.43 -10.26 19.50
N THR A 424 -7.67 -9.29 20.38
CA THR A 424 -8.50 -9.51 21.58
C THR A 424 -9.98 -9.66 21.18
N THR A 425 -10.46 -8.84 20.25
CA THR A 425 -11.81 -8.96 19.66
C THR A 425 -12.00 -10.34 19.03
N ALA A 426 -11.03 -10.78 18.21
CA ALA A 426 -11.06 -12.09 17.58
C ALA A 426 -11.08 -13.24 18.61
N CYS A 427 -10.27 -13.15 19.67
CA CYS A 427 -10.20 -14.18 20.70
C CYS A 427 -11.50 -14.27 21.50
N GLY A 428 -12.13 -13.14 21.86
CA GLY A 428 -13.42 -13.11 22.53
C GLY A 428 -14.52 -13.78 21.70
N LEU A 429 -14.63 -13.38 20.43
CA LEU A 429 -15.62 -13.93 19.51
C LEU A 429 -15.37 -15.41 19.17
N LEU A 430 -14.12 -15.84 19.02
CA LEU A 430 -13.79 -17.27 18.80
C LEU A 430 -14.31 -18.15 19.93
N ASN A 431 -14.30 -17.64 21.16
CA ASN A 431 -14.79 -18.33 22.35
C ASN A 431 -16.29 -18.09 22.61
N GLY A 432 -17.01 -17.49 21.66
CA GLY A 432 -18.44 -17.22 21.76
C GLY A 432 -18.78 -16.22 22.86
N LYS A 433 -17.86 -15.30 23.20
CA LYS A 433 -18.04 -14.34 24.29
C LYS A 433 -18.55 -13.00 23.77
N PRO A 434 -19.73 -12.54 24.23
CA PRO A 434 -20.17 -11.18 23.98
C PRO A 434 -19.13 -10.17 24.44
N THR A 435 -18.92 -9.14 23.63
CA THR A 435 -17.75 -8.26 23.77
C THR A 435 -18.16 -6.78 23.80
N THR A 436 -17.83 -6.09 24.88
CA THR A 436 -17.93 -4.63 25.00
C THR A 436 -16.60 -3.98 24.64
N ILE A 437 -16.64 -2.95 23.80
CA ILE A 437 -15.45 -2.25 23.31
C ILE A 437 -15.43 -0.81 23.80
N VAL A 438 -14.35 -0.43 24.48
CA VAL A 438 -14.07 0.94 24.93
C VAL A 438 -12.86 1.47 24.14
N PRO A 439 -13.06 2.12 22.99
CA PRO A 439 -11.95 2.54 22.14
C PRO A 439 -11.21 3.76 22.72
N PHE A 440 -9.89 3.72 22.55
CA PHE A 440 -8.95 4.79 22.85
C PHE A 440 -8.38 5.42 21.58
N PHE A 441 -7.97 4.62 20.58
CA PHE A 441 -7.38 5.14 19.35
C PHE A 441 -7.44 4.15 18.17
N GLY A 442 -7.09 4.64 16.97
CA GLY A 442 -6.83 3.80 15.80
C GLY A 442 -8.08 3.08 15.28
N ASP A 443 -7.97 1.77 15.13
CA ASP A 443 -9.01 0.88 14.58
C ASP A 443 -10.02 0.36 15.59
N GLN A 444 -9.79 0.64 16.88
CA GLN A 444 -10.64 0.17 17.97
C GLN A 444 -12.12 0.56 17.79
N PRO A 445 -12.49 1.79 17.38
CA PRO A 445 -13.88 2.12 17.09
C PRO A 445 -14.46 1.31 15.93
N PHE A 446 -13.65 0.97 14.92
CA PHE A 446 -14.10 0.15 13.80
C PHE A 446 -14.52 -1.24 14.29
N TRP A 447 -13.69 -1.90 15.09
CA TRP A 447 -14.03 -3.19 15.70
C TRP A 447 -15.26 -3.12 16.60
N GLY A 448 -15.33 -2.09 17.44
CA GLY A 448 -16.51 -1.79 18.26
C GLY A 448 -17.80 -1.77 17.45
N ASN A 449 -17.79 -1.00 16.35
CA ASN A 449 -18.94 -0.90 15.46
C ASN A 449 -19.25 -2.21 14.73
N MET A 450 -18.25 -3.02 14.36
CA MET A 450 -18.48 -4.31 13.71
C MET A 450 -19.10 -5.33 14.67
N VAL A 451 -18.62 -5.39 15.92
CA VAL A 451 -19.20 -6.24 16.97
C VAL A 451 -20.65 -5.83 17.27
N ALA A 452 -20.90 -4.52 17.41
CA ALA A 452 -22.24 -3.98 17.65
C ALA A 452 -23.21 -4.31 16.51
N LYS A 453 -22.78 -4.10 15.26
CA LYS A 453 -23.59 -4.44 14.07
C LYS A 453 -23.91 -5.93 13.97
N ALA A 454 -23.03 -6.79 14.49
CA ALA A 454 -23.26 -8.23 14.53
C ALA A 454 -24.13 -8.67 15.72
N GLY A 455 -24.52 -7.76 16.62
CA GLY A 455 -25.32 -8.06 17.81
C GLY A 455 -24.55 -8.76 18.93
N ALA A 456 -23.25 -9.02 18.75
CA ALA A 456 -22.40 -9.71 19.73
C ALA A 456 -21.86 -8.78 20.85
N GLY A 457 -22.30 -7.53 20.89
CA GLY A 457 -21.92 -6.54 21.88
C GLY A 457 -22.68 -5.23 21.70
N PRO A 458 -22.61 -4.31 22.66
CA PRO A 458 -23.24 -3.00 22.56
C PRO A 458 -22.44 -2.07 21.65
N ASN A 459 -23.01 -0.89 21.34
CA ASN A 459 -22.27 0.19 20.68
C ASN A 459 -21.00 0.53 21.48
N PRO A 460 -19.87 0.82 20.80
CA PRO A 460 -18.62 1.14 21.49
C PRO A 460 -18.77 2.38 22.37
N ILE A 461 -18.16 2.36 23.55
CA ILE A 461 -18.19 3.47 24.52
C ILE A 461 -16.89 4.28 24.37
N PRO A 462 -16.90 5.49 23.78
CA PRO A 462 -15.71 6.31 23.71
C PRO A 462 -15.08 6.48 25.09
N HIS A 463 -13.76 6.29 25.22
CA HIS A 463 -13.09 6.38 26.53
C HIS A 463 -13.37 7.71 27.25
N ALA A 464 -13.44 8.82 26.50
CA ALA A 464 -13.73 10.15 27.04
C ALA A 464 -15.11 10.28 27.71
N SER A 465 -16.07 9.44 27.33
CA SER A 465 -17.42 9.40 27.90
C SER A 465 -17.64 8.18 28.80
N LEU A 466 -16.58 7.44 29.16
CA LEU A 466 -16.70 6.26 30.01
C LEU A 466 -17.09 6.66 31.44
N ASP A 467 -18.21 6.13 31.91
CA ASP A 467 -18.66 6.18 33.29
C ASP A 467 -19.16 4.80 33.76
N ALA A 468 -19.53 4.70 35.04
CA ALA A 468 -19.88 3.43 35.67
C ALA A 468 -21.23 2.91 35.15
N GLU A 469 -22.20 3.81 34.95
CA GLU A 469 -23.54 3.53 34.45
C GLU A 469 -23.51 2.95 33.02
N LEU A 470 -22.75 3.57 32.12
CA LEU A 470 -22.61 3.14 30.73
C LEU A 470 -21.89 1.79 30.67
N LEU A 471 -20.82 1.63 31.44
CA LEU A 471 -20.09 0.37 31.49
C LEU A 471 -20.95 -0.76 32.08
N ALA A 472 -21.71 -0.49 33.14
CA ALA A 472 -22.62 -1.46 33.72
C ALA A 472 -23.72 -1.87 32.74
N SER A 473 -24.32 -0.89 32.06
CA SER A 473 -25.35 -1.14 31.03
C SER A 473 -24.80 -1.99 29.87
N ALA A 474 -23.56 -1.74 29.46
CA ALA A 474 -22.89 -2.53 28.43
C ALA A 474 -22.57 -3.97 28.88
N ILE A 475 -22.13 -4.14 30.14
CA ILE A 475 -21.93 -5.46 30.74
C ILE A 475 -23.26 -6.22 30.77
N GLN A 476 -24.33 -5.59 31.24
CA GLN A 476 -25.67 -6.20 31.28
C GLN A 476 -26.16 -6.59 29.89
N PHE A 477 -25.94 -5.76 28.86
CA PHE A 477 -26.25 -6.11 27.47
C PHE A 477 -25.51 -7.39 27.03
N CYS A 478 -24.21 -7.49 27.33
CA CYS A 478 -23.41 -8.67 27.00
C CYS A 478 -23.91 -9.95 27.70
N LEU A 479 -24.63 -9.84 28.82
CA LEU A 479 -25.20 -10.98 29.54
C LEU A 479 -26.60 -11.38 29.05
N THR A 480 -27.13 -10.70 28.03
CA THR A 480 -28.42 -11.07 27.42
C THR A 480 -28.30 -12.35 26.58
N PRO A 481 -29.36 -13.18 26.51
CA PRO A 481 -29.39 -14.35 25.64
C PRO A 481 -29.14 -14.01 24.17
N GLU A 482 -29.63 -12.86 23.70
CA GLU A 482 -29.47 -12.40 22.32
C GLU A 482 -28.00 -12.16 21.97
N ALA A 483 -27.27 -11.43 22.82
CA ALA A 483 -25.85 -11.17 22.61
C ALA A 483 -25.02 -12.46 22.69
N ALA A 484 -25.34 -13.35 23.64
CA ALA A 484 -24.69 -14.65 23.78
C ALA A 484 -24.90 -15.54 22.54
N ASN A 485 -26.13 -15.60 22.03
CA ASN A 485 -26.45 -16.36 20.82
C ASN A 485 -25.73 -15.80 19.59
N ALA A 486 -25.72 -14.47 19.41
CA ALA A 486 -25.01 -13.83 18.31
C ALA A 486 -23.50 -14.11 18.35
N ALA A 487 -22.88 -13.98 19.52
CA ALA A 487 -21.46 -14.31 19.70
C ALA A 487 -21.18 -15.80 19.42
N GLN A 488 -22.06 -16.70 19.85
CA GLN A 488 -21.93 -18.14 19.63
C GLN A 488 -22.07 -18.52 18.15
N GLU A 489 -23.00 -17.90 17.41
CA GLU A 489 -23.13 -18.11 15.96
C GLU A 489 -21.89 -17.69 15.18
N ILE A 490 -21.29 -16.56 15.58
CA ILE A 490 -20.01 -16.09 15.01
C ILE A 490 -18.91 -17.09 15.34
N ALA A 491 -18.82 -17.55 16.59
CA ALA A 491 -17.83 -18.52 17.04
C ALA A 491 -17.88 -19.83 16.23
N ILE A 492 -19.07 -20.39 16.02
CA ILE A 492 -19.28 -21.63 15.24
C ILE A 492 -18.74 -21.47 13.82
N LYS A 493 -18.99 -20.33 13.18
CA LYS A 493 -18.47 -20.04 11.83
C LYS A 493 -16.95 -19.84 11.85
N MET A 494 -16.44 -19.11 12.83
CA MET A 494 -14.99 -18.87 13.01
C MET A 494 -14.20 -20.16 13.24
N GLN A 495 -14.79 -21.17 13.89
CA GLN A 495 -14.14 -22.48 14.09
C GLN A 495 -13.91 -23.23 12.78
N ALA A 496 -14.68 -22.93 11.73
CA ALA A 496 -14.48 -23.48 10.39
C ALA A 496 -13.43 -22.71 9.57
N ASP A 497 -12.98 -21.54 10.02
CA ASP A 497 -11.99 -20.74 9.31
C ASP A 497 -10.61 -21.40 9.39
N ALA A 498 -9.96 -21.57 8.24
CA ALA A 498 -8.57 -22.00 8.16
C ALA A 498 -7.64 -20.79 7.91
N GLY A 499 -7.72 -19.77 8.78
CA GLY A 499 -7.10 -18.45 8.58
C GLY A 499 -5.67 -18.49 8.05
N VAL A 500 -4.77 -19.12 8.80
CA VAL A 500 -3.34 -19.18 8.45
C VAL A 500 -3.12 -19.93 7.13
N THR A 501 -3.77 -21.08 6.94
CA THR A 501 -3.65 -21.88 5.70
C THR A 501 -4.17 -21.09 4.49
N ALA A 502 -5.35 -20.47 4.61
CA ALA A 502 -5.95 -19.66 3.56
C ALA A 502 -5.10 -18.42 3.22
N ALA A 503 -4.38 -17.86 4.19
CA ALA A 503 -3.43 -16.78 3.95
C ALA A 503 -2.19 -17.25 3.19
N VAL A 504 -1.65 -18.42 3.52
CA VAL A 504 -0.54 -19.04 2.77
C VAL A 504 -0.97 -19.35 1.34
N ASP A 505 -2.16 -19.92 1.15
CA ASP A 505 -2.73 -20.16 -0.17
C ASP A 505 -2.91 -18.86 -0.95
N SER A 506 -3.43 -17.80 -0.30
CA SER A 506 -3.54 -16.49 -0.94
C SER A 506 -2.16 -15.96 -1.32
N PHE A 507 -1.16 -16.06 -0.44
CA PHE A 507 0.20 -15.65 -0.75
C PHE A 507 0.76 -16.37 -1.97
N HIS A 508 0.68 -17.71 -2.01
CA HIS A 508 1.17 -18.52 -3.12
C HIS A 508 0.44 -18.24 -4.44
N ARG A 509 -0.88 -18.01 -4.41
CA ARG A 509 -1.66 -17.64 -5.61
C ARG A 509 -1.17 -16.35 -6.26
N HIS A 510 -0.59 -15.43 -5.49
CA HIS A 510 -0.13 -14.14 -5.97
C HIS A 510 1.37 -14.11 -6.34
N LEU A 511 2.09 -15.23 -6.20
CA LEU A 511 3.48 -15.30 -6.63
C LEU A 511 3.57 -15.43 -8.17
N PRO A 512 4.49 -14.70 -8.84
CA PRO A 512 4.75 -14.87 -10.26
C PRO A 512 5.61 -16.12 -10.53
N LEU A 513 5.07 -17.30 -10.22
CA LEU A 513 5.79 -18.58 -10.21
C LEU A 513 6.52 -18.89 -11.53
N GLU A 514 5.91 -18.58 -12.67
CA GLU A 514 6.52 -18.78 -14.00
C GLU A 514 7.85 -18.05 -14.17
N ARG A 515 8.02 -16.93 -13.46
CA ARG A 515 9.23 -16.10 -13.50
C ARG A 515 10.17 -16.39 -12.33
N MET A 516 9.68 -17.01 -11.27
CA MET A 516 10.46 -17.28 -10.07
C MET A 516 11.19 -18.62 -10.11
N ARG A 517 10.86 -19.56 -10.99
CA ARG A 517 11.52 -20.87 -11.04
C ARG A 517 12.85 -20.81 -11.78
N CYS A 518 13.91 -21.40 -11.21
CA CYS A 518 15.16 -21.58 -11.91
C CYS A 518 15.01 -22.60 -13.06
N SER A 519 15.71 -22.35 -14.17
CA SER A 519 15.71 -23.21 -15.35
C SER A 519 16.31 -24.60 -15.10
N ILE A 520 17.21 -24.74 -14.13
CA ILE A 520 17.91 -25.99 -13.80
C ILE A 520 17.34 -26.64 -12.54
N MET A 521 17.00 -25.84 -11.53
CA MET A 521 16.43 -26.28 -10.25
C MET A 521 15.05 -25.64 -10.05
N PRO A 522 13.96 -26.20 -10.63
CA PRO A 522 12.63 -25.55 -10.64
C PRO A 522 11.98 -25.36 -9.26
N ASP A 523 12.53 -25.99 -8.23
CA ASP A 523 12.19 -25.85 -6.81
C ASP A 523 12.92 -24.69 -6.12
N GLN A 524 13.88 -24.06 -6.79
CA GLN A 524 14.66 -22.93 -6.27
C GLN A 524 14.33 -21.61 -7.00
N VAL A 525 14.46 -20.49 -6.28
CA VAL A 525 14.15 -19.17 -6.83
C VAL A 525 15.22 -18.69 -7.80
N ALA A 526 14.81 -18.30 -9.01
CA ALA A 526 15.64 -17.65 -10.00
C ALA A 526 15.97 -16.20 -9.60
N VAL A 527 17.26 -15.91 -9.42
CA VAL A 527 17.75 -14.56 -9.09
C VAL A 527 18.83 -14.05 -10.04
N TRP A 528 19.36 -14.91 -10.89
CA TRP A 528 20.40 -14.60 -11.88
C TRP A 528 19.88 -14.83 -13.29
N LYS A 529 20.37 -14.03 -14.23
CA LYS A 529 20.18 -14.19 -15.67
C LYS A 529 21.54 -14.40 -16.32
N TYR A 530 21.73 -15.52 -16.99
CA TYR A 530 22.93 -15.81 -17.77
C TYR A 530 22.82 -15.17 -19.16
N THR A 531 23.81 -14.36 -19.54
CA THR A 531 23.70 -13.47 -20.72
C THR A 531 24.43 -13.93 -21.97
N LYS A 532 25.25 -15.00 -21.90
CA LYS A 532 26.01 -15.49 -23.06
C LYS A 532 25.20 -16.42 -23.96
N ALA A 533 24.11 -17.00 -23.45
CA ALA A 533 23.22 -17.87 -24.21
C ALA A 533 22.33 -17.06 -25.18
N LYS A 534 22.03 -17.65 -26.35
CA LYS A 534 21.13 -17.08 -27.38
C LYS A 534 19.74 -16.78 -26.81
N ASN A 535 19.23 -17.68 -25.97
CA ASN A 535 18.10 -17.45 -25.07
C ASN A 535 18.62 -17.40 -23.62
N PRO A 536 18.33 -16.34 -22.85
CA PRO A 536 18.88 -16.20 -21.50
C PRO A 536 18.30 -17.24 -20.54
N LEU A 537 19.17 -18.00 -19.88
CA LEU A 537 18.80 -18.89 -18.78
C LEU A 537 18.63 -18.10 -17.48
N ILE A 538 17.65 -18.49 -16.67
CA ILE A 538 17.42 -17.90 -15.34
C ILE A 538 17.83 -18.91 -14.27
N LEU A 539 18.76 -18.50 -13.41
CA LEU A 539 19.46 -19.40 -12.49
C LEU A 539 19.16 -19.02 -11.04
N SER A 540 19.08 -20.03 -10.17
CA SER A 540 19.02 -19.84 -8.72
C SER A 540 20.39 -19.47 -8.16
N LYS A 541 20.42 -19.03 -6.90
CA LYS A 541 21.66 -18.73 -6.16
C LYS A 541 22.58 -19.96 -6.16
N THR A 542 22.03 -21.11 -5.77
CA THR A 542 22.74 -22.40 -5.70
C THR A 542 23.21 -22.89 -7.07
N ALA A 543 22.33 -22.93 -8.08
CA ALA A 543 22.71 -23.40 -9.41
C ALA A 543 23.83 -22.53 -10.03
N ALA A 544 23.74 -21.20 -9.86
CA ALA A 544 24.79 -20.31 -10.31
C ALA A 544 26.12 -20.55 -9.58
N ASN A 545 26.09 -20.79 -8.26
CA ASN A 545 27.30 -21.09 -7.48
C ASN A 545 27.98 -22.37 -7.96
N VAL A 546 27.23 -23.48 -8.09
CA VAL A 546 27.75 -24.77 -8.58
C VAL A 546 28.39 -24.62 -9.97
N LEU A 547 27.73 -23.92 -10.89
CA LEU A 547 28.26 -23.69 -12.24
C LEU A 547 29.54 -22.83 -12.26
N ILE A 548 29.66 -21.87 -11.33
CA ILE A 548 30.87 -21.04 -11.18
C ILE A 548 32.02 -21.88 -10.60
N GLU A 549 31.77 -22.64 -9.54
CA GLU A 549 32.78 -23.50 -8.91
C GLU A 549 33.35 -24.56 -9.87
N HIS A 550 32.51 -25.08 -10.76
CA HIS A 550 32.90 -26.04 -11.80
C HIS A 550 33.38 -25.39 -13.10
N ASN A 551 33.64 -24.07 -13.10
CA ASN A 551 34.13 -23.29 -14.24
C ASN A 551 33.28 -23.43 -15.52
N ARG A 552 31.97 -23.67 -15.39
CA ARG A 552 31.03 -23.72 -16.53
C ARG A 552 30.53 -22.34 -16.94
N ILE A 553 30.40 -21.43 -15.98
CA ILE A 553 30.09 -20.03 -16.22
C ILE A 553 31.05 -19.14 -15.43
N GLU A 554 31.27 -17.92 -15.92
CA GLU A 554 32.04 -16.91 -15.19
C GLU A 554 31.07 -15.89 -14.58
N ALA A 555 31.42 -15.38 -13.38
CA ALA A 555 30.59 -14.42 -12.64
C ALA A 555 30.26 -13.13 -13.43
N GLN A 556 31.12 -12.73 -14.37
CA GLN A 556 30.86 -11.57 -15.23
C GLN A 556 29.72 -11.75 -16.24
N HIS A 557 29.35 -13.01 -16.54
CA HIS A 557 28.30 -13.35 -17.50
C HIS A 557 26.92 -13.56 -16.86
N ILE A 558 26.80 -13.36 -15.55
CA ILE A 558 25.52 -13.36 -14.83
C ILE A 558 25.14 -11.94 -14.42
N LYS A 559 23.83 -11.64 -14.50
CA LYS A 559 23.26 -10.36 -14.05
C LYS A 559 22.09 -10.64 -13.12
N CYS A 560 21.80 -9.75 -12.17
CA CYS A 560 20.59 -9.90 -11.35
C CYS A 560 19.34 -9.96 -12.23
N TYR A 561 18.49 -10.93 -11.92
CA TYR A 561 17.20 -11.13 -12.53
C TYR A 561 16.10 -10.67 -11.56
N PRO A 562 15.23 -9.72 -11.95
CA PRO A 562 14.08 -9.31 -11.15
C PRO A 562 12.84 -10.17 -11.53
N PRO A 563 12.40 -11.13 -10.69
CA PRO A 563 11.20 -11.91 -10.96
C PRO A 563 9.92 -11.07 -10.99
N ASN A 564 9.87 -9.95 -10.25
CA ASN A 564 8.72 -9.04 -10.21
C ASN A 564 9.16 -7.56 -10.20
N PRO A 565 9.50 -6.98 -11.36
CA PRO A 565 9.92 -5.58 -11.43
C PRO A 565 8.75 -4.64 -11.13
N ILE A 566 8.93 -3.75 -10.15
CA ILE A 566 7.96 -2.72 -9.79
C ILE A 566 8.33 -1.41 -10.49
N LEU A 567 7.44 -0.92 -11.35
CA LEU A 567 7.62 0.32 -12.09
C LEU A 567 6.59 1.34 -11.62
N ILE A 568 7.06 2.41 -10.98
CA ILE A 568 6.20 3.50 -10.52
C ILE A 568 6.13 4.55 -11.62
N TYR A 569 4.92 4.77 -12.14
CA TYR A 569 4.63 5.75 -13.17
C TYR A 569 4.03 7.01 -12.56
N ASN A 570 4.42 8.17 -13.07
CA ASN A 570 3.71 9.42 -12.80
C ASN A 570 2.53 9.52 -13.78
N ARG A 571 1.31 9.25 -13.30
CA ARG A 571 0.10 9.32 -14.12
C ARG A 571 -0.24 10.78 -14.38
N ARG A 572 -0.18 11.16 -15.65
CA ARG A 572 -0.65 12.46 -16.14
C ARG A 572 -2.06 12.29 -16.68
N TRP A 573 -3.04 12.86 -15.99
CA TRP A 573 -4.46 12.71 -16.33
C TRP A 573 -4.85 13.52 -17.56
N ASP A 574 -4.31 14.74 -17.63
CA ASP A 574 -4.51 15.67 -18.74
C ASP A 574 -3.27 16.57 -18.89
N PRO A 575 -3.12 17.26 -20.02
CA PRO A 575 -1.92 18.05 -20.26
C PRO A 575 -1.81 19.27 -19.35
N LEU A 576 -2.91 19.86 -18.88
CA LEU A 576 -2.85 21.01 -17.97
C LEU A 576 -2.33 20.56 -16.60
N THR A 577 -2.94 19.53 -15.99
CA THR A 577 -2.49 19.01 -14.70
C THR A 577 -1.09 18.40 -14.79
N GLY A 578 -0.78 17.71 -15.88
CA GLY A 578 0.54 17.14 -16.13
C GLY A 578 1.64 18.18 -16.20
N VAL A 579 1.43 19.27 -16.95
CA VAL A 579 2.44 20.34 -17.07
C VAL A 579 2.50 21.21 -15.82
N LEU A 580 1.37 21.59 -15.22
CA LEU A 580 1.37 22.37 -13.98
C LEU A 580 2.11 21.65 -12.84
N SER A 581 1.91 20.34 -12.69
CA SER A 581 2.63 19.55 -11.69
C SER A 581 4.12 19.36 -12.00
N ALA A 582 4.53 19.36 -13.28
CA ALA A 582 5.95 19.40 -13.65
C ALA A 582 6.57 20.79 -13.41
N ALA A 583 5.81 21.86 -13.66
CA ALA A 583 6.26 23.24 -13.54
C ALA A 583 6.34 23.76 -12.10
N ALA A 584 5.57 23.18 -11.17
CA ALA A 584 5.60 23.52 -9.74
C ALA A 584 7.03 23.45 -9.14
N GLY A 585 7.88 22.56 -9.64
CA GLY A 585 9.29 22.45 -9.23
C GLY A 585 10.25 23.45 -9.90
N THR A 586 9.79 24.29 -10.84
CA THR A 586 10.68 25.09 -11.72
C THR A 586 10.43 26.62 -11.69
N GLY A 587 9.43 27.11 -10.95
CA GLY A 587 9.24 28.55 -10.65
C GLY A 587 8.08 29.27 -11.40
N THR A 588 7.78 30.51 -10.99
CA THR A 588 6.54 31.26 -11.35
C THR A 588 6.48 31.77 -12.81
N ASN A 589 7.60 32.21 -13.39
CA ASN A 589 7.63 32.69 -14.78
C ASN A 589 7.28 31.59 -15.80
N MET A 590 7.50 30.31 -15.44
CA MET A 590 7.21 29.17 -16.29
C MET A 590 5.74 28.72 -16.23
N ALA A 591 5.04 29.01 -15.13
CA ALA A 591 3.60 28.79 -15.02
C ALA A 591 2.82 29.64 -16.05
N LYS A 592 3.32 30.84 -16.36
CA LYS A 592 2.75 31.73 -17.39
C LYS A 592 2.88 31.16 -18.80
N SER A 593 4.08 30.69 -19.18
CA SER A 593 4.32 30.02 -20.47
C SER A 593 3.51 28.72 -20.62
N THR A 594 3.28 28.02 -19.50
CA THR A 594 2.40 26.85 -19.44
C THR A 594 0.94 27.22 -19.72
N GLY A 595 0.44 28.29 -19.12
CA GLY A 595 -0.93 28.78 -19.36
C GLY A 595 -1.20 29.14 -20.82
N GLU A 596 -0.20 29.71 -21.51
CA GLU A 596 -0.29 30.03 -22.94
C GLU A 596 -0.44 28.79 -23.84
N MET A 597 0.12 27.64 -23.45
CA MET A 597 0.01 26.38 -24.21
C MET A 597 -1.43 25.88 -24.30
N PHE A 598 -2.29 26.24 -23.35
CA PHE A 598 -3.71 25.87 -23.32
C PHE A 598 -4.63 27.01 -23.77
N TYR A 599 -4.28 28.24 -23.41
CA TYR A 599 -5.05 29.41 -23.77
C TYR A 599 -5.03 29.67 -25.29
N ASN A 600 -3.89 29.49 -25.96
CA ASN A 600 -3.77 29.78 -27.39
C ASN A 600 -4.60 28.83 -28.28
N PRO A 601 -4.59 27.49 -28.07
CA PRO A 601 -5.51 26.58 -28.78
C PRO A 601 -6.99 26.83 -28.47
N TYR A 602 -7.33 27.13 -27.20
CA TYR A 602 -8.71 27.45 -26.82
C TYR A 602 -9.20 28.75 -27.48
N LYS A 603 -8.34 29.76 -27.56
CA LYS A 603 -8.61 31.02 -28.26
C LYS A 603 -8.90 30.77 -29.74
N GLU A 604 -8.15 29.88 -30.39
CA GLU A 604 -8.36 29.52 -31.79
C GLU A 604 -9.69 28.78 -32.00
N PHE A 605 -10.03 27.84 -31.11
CA PHE A 605 -11.34 27.17 -31.10
C PHE A 605 -12.51 28.14 -30.88
N LYS A 606 -12.36 29.10 -29.96
CA LYS A 606 -13.39 30.12 -29.72
C LYS A 606 -13.55 31.05 -30.93
N ARG A 607 -12.44 31.38 -31.60
CA ARG A 607 -12.42 32.25 -32.78
C ARG A 607 -13.12 31.61 -33.98
N SER A 608 -12.90 30.32 -34.25
CA SER A 608 -13.61 29.60 -35.32
C SER A 608 -15.11 29.51 -35.06
N ARG A 609 -15.52 29.33 -33.79
CA ARG A 609 -16.94 29.29 -33.40
C ARG A 609 -17.67 30.63 -33.55
N SER A 610 -16.94 31.74 -33.56
CA SER A 610 -17.48 33.11 -33.73
C SER A 610 -17.55 33.61 -35.18
N SER A 611 -17.03 32.84 -36.15
CA SER A 611 -17.02 33.21 -37.58
C SER A 611 -17.86 32.23 -38.40
N PRO A 612 -19.06 32.60 -38.89
CA PRO A 612 -19.98 31.68 -39.57
C PRO A 612 -19.50 31.15 -40.94
N GLU A 613 -18.51 31.79 -41.57
CA GLU A 613 -18.17 31.56 -42.98
C GLU A 613 -16.99 30.58 -43.23
N SER A 614 -16.40 29.96 -42.21
CA SER A 614 -15.33 28.94 -42.41
C SER A 614 -15.30 27.86 -41.33
N ASN A 615 -16.40 27.11 -41.20
CA ASN A 615 -16.42 25.90 -40.36
C ASN A 615 -15.83 24.71 -41.12
N ASP A 616 -14.53 24.72 -41.40
CA ASP A 616 -13.80 23.47 -41.64
C ASP A 616 -13.23 22.96 -40.29
N PRO A 617 -13.79 21.89 -39.73
CA PRO A 617 -13.29 21.28 -38.51
C PRO A 617 -11.83 20.82 -38.64
N PHE A 618 -11.39 20.45 -39.84
CA PHE A 618 -10.02 20.03 -40.10
C PHE A 618 -9.04 21.20 -39.99
N GLN A 619 -9.35 22.33 -40.63
CA GLN A 619 -8.54 23.55 -40.52
C GLN A 619 -8.47 24.06 -39.07
N THR A 620 -9.59 24.01 -38.34
CA THR A 620 -9.63 24.39 -36.92
C THR A 620 -8.75 23.49 -36.06
N ALA A 621 -8.85 22.17 -36.21
CA ALA A 621 -8.03 21.22 -35.47
C ALA A 621 -6.53 21.36 -35.82
N SER A 622 -6.20 21.61 -37.09
CA SER A 622 -4.85 21.87 -37.57
C SER A 622 -4.25 23.13 -36.94
N ASN A 623 -5.02 24.23 -36.89
CA ASN A 623 -4.58 25.47 -36.26
C ASN A 623 -4.35 25.31 -34.74
N MET A 624 -5.23 24.55 -34.06
CA MET A 624 -5.08 24.22 -32.64
C MET A 624 -3.81 23.40 -32.36
N ALA A 625 -3.53 22.39 -33.20
CA ALA A 625 -2.32 21.58 -33.09
C ALA A 625 -1.05 22.43 -33.34
N SER A 626 -1.07 23.31 -34.35
CA SER A 626 0.02 24.24 -34.66
C SER A 626 0.30 25.22 -33.51
N ALA A 627 -0.73 25.79 -32.90
CA ALA A 627 -0.59 26.70 -31.76
C ALA A 627 0.04 26.01 -30.53
N SER A 628 -0.31 24.74 -30.29
CA SER A 628 0.27 23.93 -29.22
C SER A 628 1.76 23.68 -29.45
N LEU A 629 2.15 23.31 -30.67
CA LEU A 629 3.56 23.10 -31.06
C LEU A 629 4.41 24.39 -31.03
N LYS A 630 3.85 25.54 -31.42
CA LYS A 630 4.57 26.83 -31.33
C LYS A 630 4.82 27.26 -29.88
N SER A 631 3.87 26.98 -28.99
CA SER A 631 4.02 27.29 -27.56
C SER A 631 5.12 26.45 -26.92
N PHE A 632 5.32 25.22 -27.40
CA PHE A 632 6.44 24.36 -27.00
C PHE A 632 7.82 24.94 -27.34
N GLY A 633 7.96 25.59 -28.50
CA GLY A 633 9.23 26.19 -28.94
C GLY A 633 9.79 27.26 -28.00
N LYS A 634 8.98 27.79 -27.07
CA LYS A 634 9.42 28.78 -26.08
C LYS A 634 10.16 28.17 -24.88
N PHE A 635 10.11 26.85 -24.67
CA PHE A 635 10.78 26.16 -23.55
C PHE A 635 12.26 25.82 -23.82
N SER A 636 12.75 25.90 -25.06
CA SER A 636 14.10 25.44 -25.42
C SER A 636 15.26 26.35 -24.98
N GLY A 637 14.98 27.55 -24.44
CA GLY A 637 16.01 28.56 -24.16
C GLY A 637 16.73 28.47 -22.81
N THR A 638 16.30 27.60 -21.88
CA THR A 638 16.86 27.52 -20.51
C THR A 638 17.33 26.11 -20.16
N TYR A 639 18.60 25.96 -19.78
CA TYR A 639 19.24 24.67 -19.50
C TYR A 639 19.00 24.16 -18.06
N LEU A 640 17.75 23.86 -17.72
CA LEU A 640 17.37 23.18 -16.47
C LEU A 640 16.63 21.88 -16.80
N ARG A 641 16.89 20.79 -16.05
CA ARG A 641 16.23 19.48 -16.23
C ARG A 641 14.70 19.59 -16.27
N GLY A 642 14.12 20.39 -15.37
CA GLY A 642 12.66 20.63 -15.33
C GLY A 642 12.11 21.25 -16.62
N VAL A 643 12.92 22.09 -17.29
CA VAL A 643 12.56 22.81 -18.51
C VAL A 643 12.70 21.95 -19.76
N ILE A 644 13.84 21.25 -19.90
CA ILE A 644 14.18 20.51 -21.12
C ILE A 644 13.57 19.10 -21.13
N VAL A 645 13.39 18.50 -19.97
CA VAL A 645 12.99 17.08 -19.86
C VAL A 645 11.57 16.95 -19.29
N ASP A 646 11.34 17.46 -18.07
CA ASP A 646 10.14 17.08 -17.31
C ASP A 646 8.86 17.73 -17.84
N ILE A 647 8.88 19.01 -18.19
CA ILE A 647 7.73 19.72 -18.75
C ILE A 647 7.34 19.20 -20.14
N PRO A 648 8.27 19.09 -21.12
CA PRO A 648 7.99 18.47 -22.41
C PRO A 648 7.42 17.06 -22.30
N HIS A 649 8.00 16.24 -21.43
CA HIS A 649 7.56 14.87 -21.23
C HIS A 649 6.16 14.82 -20.60
N ALA A 650 5.90 15.64 -19.59
CA ALA A 650 4.58 15.74 -18.96
C ALA A 650 3.50 16.26 -19.91
N ALA A 651 3.84 17.21 -20.80
CA ALA A 651 2.95 17.68 -21.86
C ALA A 651 2.62 16.54 -22.84
N ALA A 652 3.64 15.84 -23.34
CA ALA A 652 3.45 14.73 -24.27
C ALA A 652 2.57 13.63 -23.67
N GLU A 653 2.80 13.26 -22.41
CA GLU A 653 2.02 12.26 -21.67
C GLU A 653 0.59 12.73 -21.37
N GLY A 654 0.41 13.97 -20.94
CA GLY A 654 -0.92 14.52 -20.67
C GLY A 654 -1.78 14.60 -21.94
N PHE A 655 -1.22 15.03 -23.07
CA PHE A 655 -1.91 14.99 -24.37
C PHE A 655 -2.19 13.56 -24.84
N ARG A 656 -1.30 12.61 -24.53
CA ARG A 656 -1.50 11.19 -24.84
C ARG A 656 -2.70 10.62 -24.09
N ARG A 657 -2.92 11.05 -22.85
CA ARG A 657 -3.97 10.57 -21.93
C ARG A 657 -5.29 11.33 -22.05
N ALA A 658 -5.27 12.57 -22.56
CA ALA A 658 -6.45 13.39 -22.80
C ALA A 658 -7.63 12.69 -23.52
N PRO A 659 -7.44 11.73 -24.44
CA PRO A 659 -8.53 10.95 -25.01
C PRO A 659 -9.48 10.28 -24.00
N GLN A 660 -9.00 9.96 -22.80
CA GLN A 660 -9.82 9.40 -21.72
C GLN A 660 -10.97 10.32 -21.31
N LEU A 661 -10.78 11.64 -21.39
CA LEU A 661 -11.75 12.63 -20.94
C LEU A 661 -13.04 12.63 -21.77
N TYR A 662 -13.01 12.06 -22.99
CA TYR A 662 -14.17 11.95 -23.87
C TYR A 662 -14.46 10.50 -24.30
N GLY A 663 -13.98 9.53 -23.51
CA GLY A 663 -14.37 8.12 -23.60
C GLY A 663 -13.51 7.25 -24.52
N GLU A 664 -12.38 7.75 -25.02
CA GLU A 664 -11.41 6.94 -25.79
C GLU A 664 -10.33 6.34 -24.90
N LYS A 665 -9.80 5.17 -25.29
CA LYS A 665 -8.65 4.55 -24.62
C LYS A 665 -7.33 5.04 -25.23
N PRO A 666 -6.43 5.65 -24.43
CA PRO A 666 -5.09 6.01 -24.89
C PRO A 666 -4.31 4.77 -25.27
N LYS A 667 -3.56 4.91 -26.38
CA LYS A 667 -2.60 3.88 -26.79
C LYS A 667 -1.34 3.99 -25.92
N GLU A 668 -0.83 2.84 -25.49
CA GLU A 668 0.43 2.74 -24.76
C GLU A 668 1.54 2.26 -25.70
N TYR A 669 2.70 2.92 -25.63
CA TYR A 669 3.80 2.72 -26.58
C TYR A 669 5.05 2.06 -25.96
N GLY A 670 4.97 1.72 -24.67
CA GLY A 670 6.04 1.09 -23.89
C GLY A 670 6.66 2.01 -22.83
N HIS A 671 7.57 1.47 -22.02
CA HIS A 671 8.26 2.17 -20.94
C HIS A 671 9.62 2.73 -21.40
N VAL A 672 9.95 3.95 -20.97
CA VAL A 672 11.26 4.57 -21.19
C VAL A 672 12.20 4.28 -20.01
N SER A 673 13.05 3.26 -20.17
CA SER A 673 14.07 2.87 -19.18
C SER A 673 15.46 3.47 -19.46
N GLY A 674 15.66 4.02 -20.65
CA GLY A 674 16.93 4.60 -21.09
C GLY A 674 16.83 5.17 -22.50
N TRP A 675 17.93 5.67 -23.05
CA TRP A 675 17.94 6.43 -24.30
C TRP A 675 17.39 5.63 -25.49
N LYS A 676 17.77 4.34 -25.64
CA LYS A 676 17.26 3.46 -26.71
C LYS A 676 15.75 3.28 -26.63
N SER A 677 15.23 3.01 -25.43
CA SER A 677 13.79 2.89 -25.21
C SER A 677 13.06 4.22 -25.40
N GLY A 678 13.70 5.35 -25.05
CA GLY A 678 13.15 6.69 -25.27
C GLY A 678 12.93 7.00 -26.74
N ILE A 679 13.90 6.66 -27.59
CA ILE A 679 13.78 6.76 -29.05
C ILE A 679 12.67 5.83 -29.57
N ALA A 680 12.65 4.58 -29.12
CA ALA A 680 11.65 3.62 -29.58
C ALA A 680 10.21 4.03 -29.21
N VAL A 681 9.99 4.45 -27.96
CA VAL A 681 8.69 4.93 -27.48
C VAL A 681 8.31 6.23 -28.19
N GLY A 682 9.25 7.16 -28.37
CA GLY A 682 9.03 8.41 -29.11
C GLY A 682 8.59 8.17 -30.56
N GLY A 683 9.27 7.28 -31.27
CA GLY A 683 8.91 6.89 -32.63
C GLY A 683 7.55 6.20 -32.72
N LYS A 684 7.27 5.25 -31.82
CA LYS A 684 5.96 4.57 -31.75
C LYS A 684 4.82 5.54 -31.45
N ASN A 685 5.03 6.46 -30.50
CA ASN A 685 4.06 7.49 -30.14
C ASN A 685 3.83 8.47 -31.30
N PHE A 686 4.89 8.85 -32.02
CA PHE A 686 4.79 9.72 -33.19
C PHE A 686 3.95 9.06 -34.29
N VAL A 687 4.32 7.86 -34.73
CA VAL A 687 3.60 7.14 -35.80
C VAL A 687 2.16 6.84 -35.37
N GLY A 688 1.97 6.28 -34.17
CA GLY A 688 0.66 5.91 -33.66
C GLY A 688 -0.27 7.10 -33.38
N GLY A 689 0.28 8.20 -32.86
CA GLY A 689 -0.48 9.43 -32.60
C GLY A 689 -0.84 10.17 -33.89
N MET A 690 0.07 10.23 -34.87
CA MET A 690 -0.18 10.84 -36.17
C MET A 690 -1.22 10.04 -36.97
N ALA A 691 -1.00 8.73 -37.12
CA ALA A 691 -1.94 7.86 -37.82
C ALA A 691 -3.30 7.78 -37.11
N GLY A 692 -3.32 7.68 -35.78
CA GLY A 692 -4.55 7.61 -34.99
C GLY A 692 -5.35 8.93 -34.96
N GLY A 693 -4.68 10.08 -35.04
CA GLY A 693 -5.33 11.39 -35.16
C GLY A 693 -6.02 11.57 -36.52
N VAL A 694 -5.33 11.24 -37.61
CA VAL A 694 -5.88 11.35 -38.97
C VAL A 694 -6.95 10.28 -39.23
N ALA A 695 -6.70 9.02 -38.87
CA ALA A 695 -7.67 7.95 -39.06
C ALA A 695 -8.95 8.18 -38.26
N GLY A 696 -8.84 8.69 -37.02
CA GLY A 696 -9.99 8.98 -36.15
C GLY A 696 -10.99 9.96 -36.75
N MET A 697 -10.53 10.94 -37.53
CA MET A 697 -11.41 11.88 -38.26
C MET A 697 -12.29 11.20 -39.31
N ILE A 698 -11.88 10.03 -39.81
CA ILE A 698 -12.61 9.28 -40.83
C ILE A 698 -13.40 8.14 -40.17
N THR A 699 -12.78 7.40 -39.24
CA THR A 699 -13.36 6.19 -38.67
C THR A 699 -14.40 6.46 -37.58
N GLU A 700 -14.25 7.52 -36.78
CA GLU A 700 -15.19 7.82 -35.69
C GLU A 700 -16.57 8.31 -36.16
N PRO A 701 -16.70 9.16 -37.22
CA PRO A 701 -18.01 9.46 -37.82
C PRO A 701 -18.72 8.21 -38.35
N ILE A 702 -17.98 7.28 -38.98
CA ILE A 702 -18.53 6.03 -39.53
C ILE A 702 -19.01 5.12 -38.40
N ARG A 703 -18.20 4.93 -37.35
CA ARG A 703 -18.60 4.18 -36.14
C ARG A 703 -19.82 4.81 -35.45
N GLY A 704 -19.79 6.12 -35.27
CA GLY A 704 -20.92 6.86 -34.72
C GLY A 704 -22.19 6.69 -35.55
N ALA A 705 -22.07 6.70 -36.88
CA ALA A 705 -23.21 6.47 -37.76
C ALA A 705 -23.81 5.06 -37.60
N LEU A 706 -22.98 4.05 -37.38
CA LEU A 706 -23.40 2.67 -37.11
C LEU A 706 -24.09 2.53 -35.74
N ASP A 707 -23.63 3.25 -34.73
CA ASP A 707 -24.16 3.15 -33.36
C ASP A 707 -25.43 3.98 -33.11
N GLY A 708 -25.64 5.07 -33.86
CA GLY A 708 -26.72 6.03 -33.57
C GLY A 708 -27.22 6.85 -34.75
N GLY A 709 -26.99 6.39 -35.98
CA GLY A 709 -27.44 7.09 -37.19
C GLY A 709 -26.82 8.48 -37.33
N ARG A 710 -27.59 9.47 -37.80
CA ARG A 710 -27.08 10.84 -38.06
C ARG A 710 -26.54 11.52 -36.80
N ASP A 711 -27.21 11.37 -35.67
CA ASP A 711 -26.78 11.95 -34.40
C ASP A 711 -25.50 11.29 -33.88
N GLY A 712 -25.38 9.98 -34.08
CA GLY A 712 -24.14 9.25 -33.81
C GLY A 712 -22.98 9.70 -34.71
N ALA A 713 -23.23 9.97 -36.00
CA ALA A 713 -22.21 10.47 -36.93
C ALA A 713 -21.64 11.84 -36.51
N ILE A 714 -22.51 12.75 -36.04
CA ILE A 714 -22.09 14.08 -35.52
C ILE A 714 -21.25 13.93 -34.24
N ARG A 715 -21.66 13.04 -33.34
CA ARG A 715 -20.86 12.70 -32.14
C ARG A 715 -19.52 12.09 -32.51
N GLY A 716 -19.48 11.22 -33.52
CA GLY A 716 -18.28 10.62 -34.08
C GLY A 716 -17.32 11.65 -34.69
N LEU A 717 -17.83 12.63 -35.43
CA LEU A 717 -17.04 13.74 -35.98
C LEU A 717 -16.44 14.61 -34.86
N THR A 718 -17.21 14.89 -33.82
CA THR A 718 -16.74 15.62 -32.65
C THR A 718 -15.61 14.87 -31.93
N ARG A 719 -15.76 13.55 -31.76
CA ARG A 719 -14.70 12.68 -31.18
C ARG A 719 -13.45 12.64 -32.05
N GLY A 720 -13.60 12.52 -33.38
CA GLY A 720 -12.48 12.57 -34.32
C GLY A 720 -11.67 13.87 -34.22
N ALA A 721 -12.35 15.02 -34.15
CA ALA A 721 -11.70 16.33 -34.02
C ALA A 721 -10.96 16.48 -32.69
N LEU A 722 -11.57 16.03 -31.58
CA LEU A 722 -10.92 15.98 -30.27
C LEU A 722 -9.71 15.02 -30.25
N GLY A 723 -9.83 13.88 -30.92
CA GLY A 723 -8.75 12.92 -31.14
C GLY A 723 -7.55 13.52 -31.85
N MET A 724 -7.77 14.30 -32.91
CA MET A 724 -6.69 15.00 -33.62
C MET A 724 -6.04 16.09 -32.76
N ALA A 725 -6.85 16.88 -32.04
CA ALA A 725 -6.38 17.96 -31.17
C ALA A 725 -5.56 17.48 -29.96
N THR A 726 -5.62 16.19 -29.62
CA THR A 726 -4.90 15.60 -28.48
C THR A 726 -3.78 14.66 -28.92
N LYS A 727 -4.03 13.74 -29.86
CA LYS A 727 -3.06 12.73 -30.30
C LYS A 727 -1.90 13.33 -31.11
N MET A 728 -2.16 14.35 -31.95
CA MET A 728 -1.12 14.95 -32.80
C MET A 728 -0.12 15.80 -31.99
N PRO A 729 -0.55 16.65 -31.03
CA PRO A 729 0.40 17.31 -30.13
C PRO A 729 1.20 16.33 -29.28
N SER A 730 0.58 15.25 -28.78
CA SER A 730 1.34 14.20 -28.07
C SER A 730 2.41 13.59 -28.96
N ALA A 731 2.09 13.26 -30.22
CA ALA A 731 3.03 12.74 -31.20
C ALA A 731 4.20 13.70 -31.45
N GLY A 732 3.90 14.96 -31.75
CA GLY A 732 4.91 15.98 -32.06
C GLY A 732 5.84 16.30 -30.89
N ILE A 733 5.29 16.52 -29.69
CA ILE A 733 6.10 16.80 -28.49
C ILE A 733 6.86 15.53 -28.06
N GLY A 734 6.21 14.37 -28.13
CA GLY A 734 6.78 13.08 -27.73
C GLY A 734 8.02 12.69 -28.52
N LEU A 735 8.10 13.04 -29.81
CA LEU A 735 9.26 12.72 -30.66
C LEU A 735 10.58 13.26 -30.08
N MET A 736 10.53 14.40 -29.39
CA MET A 736 11.69 14.97 -28.68
C MET A 736 11.69 14.59 -27.20
N ALA A 737 10.53 14.64 -26.53
CA ALA A 737 10.45 14.50 -25.09
C ALA A 737 10.83 13.08 -24.58
N TYR A 738 10.42 12.00 -25.25
CA TYR A 738 10.75 10.65 -24.80
C TYR A 738 12.24 10.30 -24.94
N PRO A 739 12.95 10.66 -26.04
CA PRO A 739 14.41 10.53 -26.11
C PRO A 739 15.14 11.29 -25.00
N PHE A 740 14.83 12.57 -24.77
CA PHE A 740 15.46 13.36 -23.70
C PHE A 740 15.19 12.77 -22.31
N HIS A 741 13.96 12.31 -22.06
CA HIS A 741 13.64 11.60 -20.83
C HIS A 741 14.47 10.31 -20.68
N GLY A 742 14.63 9.54 -21.76
CA GLY A 742 15.47 8.34 -21.78
C GLY A 742 16.95 8.64 -21.54
N ILE A 743 17.47 9.75 -22.05
CA ILE A 743 18.85 10.20 -21.78
C ILE A 743 19.00 10.55 -20.29
N SER A 744 18.08 11.33 -19.71
CA SER A 744 18.09 11.64 -18.27
C SER A 744 18.09 10.36 -17.42
N LYS A 745 17.22 9.38 -17.75
CA LYS A 745 17.19 8.08 -17.07
C LYS A 745 18.50 7.30 -17.20
N SER A 746 19.17 7.39 -18.35
CA SER A 746 20.46 6.72 -18.57
C SER A 746 21.56 7.36 -17.73
N ILE A 747 21.56 8.69 -17.60
CA ILE A 747 22.49 9.44 -16.75
C ILE A 747 22.23 9.12 -15.26
N GLU A 748 20.97 9.17 -14.83
CA GLU A 748 20.57 8.81 -13.46
C GLU A 748 21.00 7.39 -13.10
N GLY A 749 20.78 6.41 -13.99
CA GLY A 749 21.20 5.03 -13.80
C GLY A 749 22.72 4.85 -13.71
N ALA A 750 23.50 5.71 -14.36
CA ALA A 750 24.96 5.68 -14.27
C ALA A 750 25.49 6.16 -12.91
N PHE A 751 24.76 7.06 -12.23
CA PHE A 751 25.12 7.54 -10.89
C PHE A 751 24.59 6.64 -9.76
N ARG A 752 23.49 5.91 -10.01
CA ARG A 752 22.79 5.05 -9.03
C ARG A 752 23.27 3.62 -9.08
N THR A 753 24.48 3.36 -8.58
CA THR A 753 25.14 2.05 -8.69
C THR A 753 25.44 1.37 -7.36
N LYS A 754 25.19 2.01 -6.21
CA LYS A 754 25.56 1.47 -4.90
C LYS A 754 24.68 0.27 -4.53
N THR A 755 23.38 0.50 -4.49
CA THR A 755 22.37 -0.48 -4.04
C THR A 755 22.35 -1.74 -4.91
N PRO A 756 22.39 -1.65 -6.27
CA PRO A 756 22.48 -2.84 -7.10
C PRO A 756 23.73 -3.68 -6.83
N LYS A 757 24.89 -3.05 -6.52
CA LYS A 757 26.12 -3.77 -6.17
C LYS A 757 25.99 -4.47 -4.82
N GLU A 758 25.40 -3.82 -3.83
CA GLU A 758 25.14 -4.42 -2.50
C GLU A 758 24.24 -5.65 -2.62
N ILE A 759 23.16 -5.57 -3.42
CA ILE A 759 22.26 -6.71 -3.68
C ILE A 759 23.02 -7.86 -4.35
N VAL A 760 23.86 -7.59 -5.35
CA VAL A 760 24.68 -8.62 -6.02
C VAL A 760 25.58 -9.33 -5.02
N LEU A 761 26.29 -8.57 -4.19
CA LEU A 761 27.21 -9.12 -3.18
C LEU A 761 26.46 -9.96 -2.13
N ALA A 762 25.32 -9.47 -1.64
CA ALA A 762 24.49 -10.19 -0.67
C ALA A 762 23.97 -11.51 -1.26
N ARG A 763 23.46 -11.51 -2.51
CA ARG A 763 22.98 -12.72 -3.20
C ARG A 763 24.10 -13.72 -3.48
N MET A 764 25.31 -13.26 -3.78
CA MET A 764 26.47 -14.14 -3.97
C MET A 764 26.89 -14.79 -2.65
N ARG A 765 26.96 -14.01 -1.55
CA ARG A 765 27.29 -14.51 -0.22
C ARG A 765 26.28 -15.55 0.25
N GLU A 766 25.00 -15.27 0.08
CA GLU A 766 23.94 -16.21 0.40
C GLU A 766 23.99 -17.46 -0.48
N GLY A 767 24.19 -17.33 -1.79
CA GLY A 767 24.30 -18.49 -2.68
C GLY A 767 25.45 -19.44 -2.33
N TYR A 768 26.57 -18.90 -1.86
CA TYR A 768 27.67 -19.70 -1.33
C TYR A 768 27.24 -20.44 -0.05
N ALA A 769 26.63 -19.75 0.91
CA ALA A 769 26.15 -20.37 2.15
C ALA A 769 25.06 -21.43 1.92
N ASP A 770 24.12 -21.17 1.00
CA ASP A 770 23.04 -22.11 0.68
C ASP A 770 23.57 -23.36 -0.01
N ALA A 771 24.56 -23.26 -0.90
CA ALA A 771 25.19 -24.42 -1.53
C ALA A 771 25.83 -25.37 -0.49
N HIS A 772 26.50 -24.81 0.53
CA HIS A 772 27.04 -25.58 1.65
C HIS A 772 25.94 -26.15 2.56
N ARG A 773 24.91 -25.35 2.86
CA ARG A 773 23.78 -25.74 3.73
C ARG A 773 22.94 -26.86 3.13
N MET A 774 22.70 -26.82 1.82
CA MET A 774 21.93 -27.86 1.13
C MET A 774 22.68 -29.20 1.10
N GLY A 775 24.00 -29.21 1.25
CA GLY A 775 24.79 -30.44 1.32
C GLY A 775 24.68 -31.28 0.04
N LEU A 776 24.60 -30.64 -1.12
CA LEU A 776 24.40 -31.30 -2.42
C LEU A 776 25.44 -32.39 -2.64
N SER A 777 24.98 -33.61 -2.90
CA SER A 777 25.80 -34.75 -3.29
C SER A 777 26.54 -34.49 -4.61
N SER A 778 27.64 -35.21 -4.84
CA SER A 778 28.35 -35.12 -6.12
C SER A 778 27.46 -35.47 -7.32
N GLU A 779 26.50 -36.38 -7.13
CA GLU A 779 25.52 -36.76 -8.15
C GLU A 779 24.56 -35.60 -8.49
N GLU A 780 24.01 -34.92 -7.48
CA GLU A 780 23.13 -33.75 -7.68
C GLU A 780 23.87 -32.58 -8.34
N GLN A 781 25.13 -32.35 -7.94
CA GLN A 781 25.97 -31.35 -8.59
C GLN A 781 26.21 -31.72 -10.06
N GLU A 782 26.50 -32.99 -10.37
CA GLU A 782 26.69 -33.44 -11.74
C GLU A 782 25.39 -33.35 -12.57
N GLU A 783 24.23 -33.62 -11.99
CA GLU A 783 22.93 -33.40 -12.62
C GLU A 783 22.72 -31.93 -13.03
N ILE A 784 23.03 -30.98 -12.14
CA ILE A 784 22.98 -29.54 -12.45
C ILE A 784 23.85 -29.20 -13.67
N LEU A 785 25.06 -29.76 -13.74
CA LEU A 785 25.97 -29.54 -14.87
C LEU A 785 25.40 -30.15 -16.16
N GLN A 786 24.87 -31.37 -16.11
CA GLN A 786 24.31 -32.06 -17.27
C GLN A 786 23.08 -31.32 -17.82
N VAL A 787 22.15 -30.93 -16.95
CA VAL A 787 20.95 -30.17 -17.36
C VAL A 787 21.34 -28.84 -17.98
N PHE A 788 22.36 -28.15 -17.44
CA PHE A 788 22.87 -26.91 -18.04
C PHE A 788 23.36 -27.12 -19.48
N GLU A 789 24.16 -28.16 -19.74
CA GLU A 789 24.68 -28.47 -21.08
C GLU A 789 23.56 -28.87 -22.06
N ILE A 790 22.56 -29.64 -21.59
CA ILE A 790 21.37 -30.00 -22.39
C ILE A 790 20.58 -28.74 -22.78
N LEU A 791 20.38 -27.81 -21.85
CA LEU A 791 19.71 -26.55 -22.13
C LEU A 791 20.51 -25.70 -23.12
N LEU A 792 21.83 -25.59 -22.97
CA LEU A 792 22.66 -24.85 -23.92
C LEU A 792 22.65 -25.46 -25.33
N SER A 793 22.76 -26.78 -25.44
CA SER A 793 22.78 -27.49 -26.73
C SER A 793 21.44 -27.46 -27.46
N SER A 794 20.33 -27.65 -26.74
CA SER A 794 18.97 -27.56 -27.32
C SER A 794 18.60 -26.16 -27.82
N MET A 795 19.26 -25.11 -27.31
CA MET A 795 19.09 -23.72 -27.77
C MET A 795 20.06 -23.31 -28.88
N GLY A 796 21.03 -24.17 -29.21
CA GLY A 796 22.04 -23.99 -30.26
C GLY A 796 21.60 -24.49 -31.64
N ALA A 797 20.57 -25.33 -31.71
CA ALA A 797 19.82 -25.66 -32.93
C ALA A 797 18.82 -24.54 -33.26
#